data_AF-A0A6L7KFR6-F1
#
_entry.id   AF-A0A6L7KFR6-F1
#
_cell.length_a   1.000
_cell.length_b   1.000
_cell.length_c   1.000
_cell.angle_alpha   90.00
_cell.angle_beta   90.00
_cell.angle_gamma   90.00
#
_symmetry.space_group_name_H-M   'P 1'
#
loop_
_entity.id
_entity.type
_entity.pdbx_description
1 polymer ?
#
loop_
_entity_poly.entity_id
_entity_poly.type
_entity_poly.pdbx_seq_one_letter_code
_entity_poly.pdbx_strand_id
1 'polypeptide(L)'
;RWPLAEAGAALRFMRSARHLGKIVVTAQPLASGRLREDRTYLVTGGLGGIGLAVAEWLADLGAGTIVLNGRRPPGEDALEAIRALEDRDVTVRVELADVSNDAAVDEMLARMDEELPPLAGVIHSVGVLSDGALTNQDWDRFETVLWPKVLGAWHLHRATANRDLDLFVLFSSRVGVMGNPGQANHASANAFLDQLAGHRRALGLPGQAIAWGAWSEIGEAAEQKDRIERQRSALGGRWFTPQQGIRALDRLVRQDVTTSVVMAMDWSVFEEAVDDRPAFLEDLLSSVTEDGADAGVSSEDLLSRLANANSEEREDLLVTFLQQELQAVLRLPSAPAPTVGFFDLGMDSLMAVELRNRLNRAFSGLCKVSNTVVFDYPEIQALARHIGDELGEIDPEATPQKRPAPAPQPKARQAPEPQPPAQPAPEARSVPEPQPTARPVQRIEPVSERSSGVQHDLERIAIVGMACRFPGAPDLPSYWRQLKAGAEAVTDGRPDEGPWSGVIGDPTAAEATNRRGGFVEGLDQFDAKFFGIQPIEARKMDPRQRMLLETSWHALEDAGIDPGPLKGTRASVFAGLGSSEYRDLIAAAGQDDSYLGTAASVAIGRIAFSFGFMGPAVPLDMTCAASLVAVHQAAASLRQREVDLALAGGVHAILSPPVMRFMREYGMLSRTGLCRTFDADADGFVRGEGCGIVVLKRLKDAEADGDRIWGVVQGSAINQNGAAAALTVPNGTAQERLYEEALAQASFAPRDLDYIEVHGTGSELGDPIEVRAASAVYGRERDAERPLLLGTVKTNIGHLEAAAGVAGLIKVLLAMRHGVIPKHLHFRNPNPHIDWDELPVRVTAQETAWPPAPHRQPTAGISAFGISGTNAHVLVAGYKAQIGEAGQDGVQRSPAGSAQHVPIRLPTSLENGALENGGNKPRGVRLLPLSGKSSNALKDLAGRYLGWLDEHAAAISSDVSAGMSFLADMSWTAAIGRSHFEYRAGVVFKDVPTLTEGLAQVSAGGGITKSQRHEKPAFVYSGEAVDWSGKGQALYESEPVVRAVLERCDAAIREERGISLLDAISGKAQNEDDPLLL
;
A
#
# COMPACT_ATOMS: atom_id res chain seq x y z
N ARG A 1 2.62 29.17 20.26
CA ARG A 1 3.38 30.34 19.76
C ARG A 1 2.90 31.53 20.58
N TRP A 2 3.72 32.55 20.80
CA TRP A 2 3.37 33.74 21.58
C TRP A 2 3.50 34.99 20.69
N PRO A 3 2.60 35.98 20.78
CA PRO A 3 2.81 37.28 20.16
C PRO A 3 4.09 37.94 20.68
N LEU A 4 4.77 38.76 19.87
CA LEU A 4 5.94 39.53 20.33
C LEU A 4 5.63 40.41 21.56
N ALA A 5 4.42 40.97 21.62
CA ALA A 5 3.92 41.74 22.77
C ALA A 5 3.87 40.94 24.09
N GLU A 6 3.84 39.61 24.04
CA GLU A 6 3.77 38.74 25.21
C GLU A 6 5.10 38.03 25.51
N ALA A 7 6.21 38.42 24.87
CA ALA A 7 7.52 37.79 25.06
C ALA A 7 7.92 37.67 26.55
N GLY A 8 7.65 38.68 27.38
CA GLY A 8 7.91 38.61 28.82
C GLY A 8 7.04 37.59 29.57
N ALA A 9 5.81 37.34 29.12
CA ALA A 9 4.96 36.27 29.65
C ALA A 9 5.43 34.89 29.15
N ALA A 10 5.82 34.79 27.89
CA ALA A 10 6.40 33.60 27.29
C ALA A 10 7.69 33.17 28.02
N LEU A 11 8.61 34.10 28.30
CA LEU A 11 9.85 33.85 29.04
C LEU A 11 9.58 33.47 30.51
N ARG A 12 8.58 34.08 31.17
CA ARG A 12 8.14 33.65 32.52
C ARG A 12 7.52 32.26 32.52
N PHE A 13 6.73 31.92 31.49
CA PHE A 13 6.15 30.60 31.31
C PHE A 13 7.22 29.54 31.05
N MET A 14 8.22 29.85 30.21
CA MET A 14 9.44 29.06 30.00
C MET A 14 10.17 28.76 31.31
N ARG A 15 10.43 29.82 32.11
CA ARG A 15 11.09 29.73 33.42
C ARG A 15 10.31 28.90 34.45
N SER A 16 9.00 28.72 34.28
CA SER A 16 8.15 27.96 35.20
C SER A 16 8.18 26.44 35.00
N ALA A 17 8.84 25.95 33.94
CA ALA A 17 8.94 24.52 33.59
C ALA A 17 7.59 23.76 33.39
N ARG A 18 6.46 24.48 33.27
CA ARG A 18 5.11 23.88 33.11
C ARG A 18 4.72 23.50 31.68
N HIS A 19 5.64 23.58 30.71
CA HIS A 19 5.33 23.29 29.31
C HIS A 19 6.49 22.61 28.57
N LEU A 20 6.20 21.46 27.98
CA LEU A 20 7.10 20.72 27.09
C LEU A 20 6.79 21.11 25.64
N GLY A 21 7.47 22.12 25.10
CA GLY A 21 7.23 22.58 23.72
C GLY A 21 8.03 23.82 23.29
N LYS A 22 8.02 24.11 21.98
CA LYS A 22 8.66 25.31 21.41
C LYS A 22 7.88 26.59 21.76
N ILE A 23 8.56 27.55 22.37
CA ILE A 23 8.10 28.95 22.42
C ILE A 23 8.62 29.65 21.16
N VAL A 24 7.74 29.76 20.15
CA VAL A 24 8.00 30.58 18.96
C VAL A 24 7.35 31.93 19.19
N VAL A 25 8.13 33.01 19.08
CA VAL A 25 7.65 34.39 19.14
C VAL A 25 7.57 34.93 17.71
N THR A 26 6.41 35.42 17.31
CA THR A 26 6.18 35.96 15.95
C THR A 26 5.74 37.42 16.02
N ALA A 27 6.41 38.28 15.26
CA ALA A 27 5.90 39.61 14.96
C ALA A 27 4.85 39.49 13.84
N GLN A 28 3.63 39.98 14.09
CA GLN A 28 2.66 40.23 13.03
C GLN A 28 2.74 41.72 12.66
N PRO A 29 2.85 42.11 11.38
CA PRO A 29 2.93 43.52 10.98
C PRO A 29 1.74 44.35 11.49
N LEU A 30 0.54 43.79 11.39
CA LEU A 30 -0.72 44.38 11.87
C LEU A 30 -0.85 44.52 13.39
N ALA A 31 0.06 43.95 14.20
CA ALA A 31 0.08 44.19 15.64
C ALA A 31 0.42 45.66 15.99
N SER A 32 1.08 46.38 15.07
CA SER A 32 1.29 47.83 15.15
C SER A 32 0.00 48.64 14.91
N GLY A 33 -1.01 48.02 14.29
CA GLY A 33 -2.31 48.61 14.00
C GLY A 33 -2.37 49.55 12.80
N ARG A 34 -1.33 49.62 11.97
CA ARG A 34 -1.30 50.37 10.70
C ARG A 34 -0.73 49.50 9.57
N LEU A 35 -1.09 49.84 8.34
CA LEU A 35 -0.54 49.28 7.11
C LEU A 35 0.66 50.10 6.60
N ARG A 36 1.34 49.58 5.58
CA ARG A 36 2.45 50.25 4.91
C ARG A 36 1.90 51.20 3.83
N GLU A 37 2.09 52.49 4.04
CA GLU A 37 1.66 53.54 3.10
C GLU A 37 2.38 53.43 1.74
N ASP A 38 3.59 52.86 1.68
CA ASP A 38 4.36 52.63 0.44
C ASP A 38 3.97 51.35 -0.35
N ARG A 39 2.78 50.78 -0.11
CA ARG A 39 2.40 49.45 -0.62
C ARG A 39 1.00 49.36 -1.21
N THR A 40 0.85 48.34 -2.05
CA THR A 40 -0.40 47.96 -2.71
C THR A 40 -1.12 46.84 -1.97
N TYR A 41 -2.44 46.97 -1.82
CA TYR A 41 -3.32 45.97 -1.22
C TYR A 41 -4.41 45.56 -2.21
N LEU A 42 -4.47 44.28 -2.58
CA LEU A 42 -5.40 43.72 -3.57
C LEU A 42 -6.66 43.16 -2.90
N VAL A 43 -7.84 43.62 -3.32
CA VAL A 43 -9.14 43.08 -2.91
C VAL A 43 -9.85 42.46 -4.13
N THR A 44 -9.91 41.13 -4.19
CA THR A 44 -10.58 40.42 -5.28
C THR A 44 -12.05 40.19 -4.95
N GLY A 45 -12.95 40.56 -5.86
CA GLY A 45 -14.34 40.85 -5.50
C GLY A 45 -14.49 42.26 -4.92
N GLY A 46 -13.49 43.13 -5.11
CA GLY A 46 -13.41 44.49 -4.55
C GLY A 46 -14.54 45.43 -4.98
N LEU A 47 -15.17 45.16 -6.12
CA LEU A 47 -16.29 45.96 -6.65
C LEU A 47 -17.67 45.55 -6.11
N GLY A 48 -17.75 44.52 -5.25
CA GLY A 48 -18.97 44.16 -4.52
C GLY A 48 -19.02 44.83 -3.14
N GLY A 49 -20.21 44.95 -2.53
CA GLY A 49 -20.38 45.71 -1.28
C GLY A 49 -19.45 45.30 -0.12
N ILE A 50 -19.16 44.00 0.04
CA ILE A 50 -18.16 43.52 1.04
C ILE A 50 -16.75 43.99 0.67
N GLY A 51 -16.39 43.96 -0.62
CA GLY A 51 -15.10 44.42 -1.12
C GLY A 51 -14.87 45.92 -0.92
N LEU A 52 -15.92 46.73 -1.13
CA LEU A 52 -15.89 48.18 -0.90
C LEU A 52 -15.76 48.50 0.60
N ALA A 53 -16.53 47.84 1.47
CA ALA A 53 -16.39 48.00 2.93
C ALA A 53 -15.00 47.56 3.46
N VAL A 54 -14.38 46.57 2.81
CA VAL A 54 -12.99 46.16 3.07
C VAL A 54 -11.99 47.20 2.57
N ALA A 55 -12.25 47.86 1.44
CA ALA A 55 -11.40 48.93 0.91
C ALA A 55 -11.42 50.18 1.81
N GLU A 56 -12.58 50.57 2.33
CA GLU A 56 -12.71 51.61 3.36
C GLU A 56 -11.90 51.26 4.61
N TRP A 57 -11.99 50.01 5.09
CA TRP A 57 -11.21 49.53 6.23
C TRP A 57 -9.69 49.50 5.97
N LEU A 58 -9.24 49.15 4.76
CA LEU A 58 -7.83 49.24 4.37
C LEU A 58 -7.34 50.69 4.37
N ALA A 59 -8.16 51.63 3.87
CA ALA A 59 -7.86 53.06 3.91
C ALA A 59 -7.82 53.60 5.35
N ASP A 60 -8.69 53.13 6.25
CA ASP A 60 -8.67 53.47 7.69
C ASP A 60 -7.39 52.99 8.38
N LEU A 61 -6.78 51.89 7.92
CA LEU A 61 -5.50 51.39 8.43
C LEU A 61 -4.27 52.06 7.79
N GLY A 62 -4.44 52.90 6.76
CA GLY A 62 -3.35 53.60 6.07
C GLY A 62 -2.75 52.87 4.87
N ALA A 63 -3.56 52.13 4.09
CA ALA A 63 -3.14 51.65 2.78
C ALA A 63 -2.98 52.83 1.78
N GLY A 64 -1.80 52.99 1.18
CA GLY A 64 -1.56 54.06 0.19
C GLY A 64 -2.03 53.72 -1.24
N THR A 65 -2.08 52.44 -1.60
CA THR A 65 -2.66 51.97 -2.88
C THR A 65 -3.57 50.76 -2.66
N ILE A 66 -4.79 50.82 -3.18
CA ILE A 66 -5.79 49.75 -3.13
C ILE A 66 -6.16 49.33 -4.55
N VAL A 67 -6.03 48.03 -4.85
CA VAL A 67 -6.48 47.46 -6.13
C VAL A 67 -7.79 46.72 -5.93
N LEU A 68 -8.85 47.19 -6.59
CA LEU A 68 -10.16 46.54 -6.61
C LEU A 68 -10.28 45.68 -7.86
N ASN A 69 -10.22 44.35 -7.67
CA ASN A 69 -10.38 43.40 -8.75
C ASN A 69 -11.83 42.93 -8.91
N GLY A 70 -12.28 42.84 -10.15
CA GLY A 70 -13.58 42.27 -10.52
C GLY A 70 -13.64 41.82 -11.98
N ARG A 71 -14.78 41.25 -12.39
CA ARG A 71 -15.00 40.74 -13.78
C ARG A 71 -15.79 41.70 -14.68
N ARG A 72 -16.32 42.78 -14.11
CA ARG A 72 -17.17 43.77 -14.77
C ARG A 72 -16.68 45.17 -14.35
N PRO A 73 -16.80 46.20 -15.21
CA PRO A 73 -16.58 47.59 -14.80
C PRO A 73 -17.40 47.97 -13.55
N PRO A 74 -16.94 48.96 -12.76
CA PRO A 74 -17.66 49.42 -11.58
C PRO A 74 -19.03 50.03 -11.96
N GLY A 75 -20.06 49.72 -11.17
CA GLY A 75 -21.36 50.39 -11.23
C GLY A 75 -21.35 51.75 -10.52
N GLU A 76 -22.49 52.44 -10.49
CA GLU A 76 -22.58 53.78 -9.89
C GLU A 76 -22.17 53.81 -8.41
N ASP A 77 -22.72 52.90 -7.58
CA ASP A 77 -22.36 52.78 -6.15
C ASP A 77 -20.85 52.52 -5.94
N ALA A 78 -20.24 51.72 -6.81
CA ALA A 78 -18.81 51.42 -6.73
C ALA A 78 -17.96 52.61 -7.18
N LEU A 79 -18.41 53.39 -8.17
CA LEU A 79 -17.76 54.64 -8.57
C LEU A 79 -17.87 55.72 -7.50
N GLU A 80 -18.97 55.78 -6.76
CA GLU A 80 -19.14 56.69 -5.61
C GLU A 80 -18.19 56.30 -4.47
N ALA A 81 -18.13 55.01 -4.11
CA ALA A 81 -17.20 54.51 -3.10
C ALA A 81 -15.72 54.71 -3.50
N ILE A 82 -15.36 54.49 -4.76
CA ILE A 82 -14.00 54.76 -5.28
C ILE A 82 -13.64 56.24 -5.09
N ARG A 83 -14.51 57.18 -5.48
CA ARG A 83 -14.26 58.62 -5.28
C ARG A 83 -14.11 58.99 -3.81
N ALA A 84 -14.93 58.41 -2.94
CA ALA A 84 -14.84 58.64 -1.49
C ALA A 84 -13.52 58.12 -0.87
N LEU A 85 -12.85 57.16 -1.52
CA LEU A 85 -11.50 56.69 -1.15
C LEU A 85 -10.41 57.59 -1.75
N GLU A 86 -10.57 58.03 -3.01
CA GLU A 86 -9.64 58.97 -3.67
C GLU A 86 -9.61 60.34 -2.96
N ASP A 87 -10.76 60.84 -2.49
CA ASP A 87 -10.88 62.05 -1.66
C ASP A 87 -10.12 61.95 -0.31
N ARG A 88 -9.66 60.74 0.07
CA ARG A 88 -8.86 60.47 1.28
C ARG A 88 -7.36 60.30 1.00
N ASP A 89 -6.88 60.72 -0.18
CA ASP A 89 -5.49 60.62 -0.62
C ASP A 89 -4.98 59.17 -0.79
N VAL A 90 -5.91 58.23 -1.06
CA VAL A 90 -5.62 56.82 -1.35
C VAL A 90 -5.71 56.59 -2.86
N THR A 91 -4.66 56.01 -3.45
CA THR A 91 -4.69 55.63 -4.87
C THR A 91 -5.53 54.37 -5.07
N VAL A 92 -6.66 54.48 -5.78
CA VAL A 92 -7.51 53.33 -6.09
C VAL A 92 -7.38 52.93 -7.56
N ARG A 93 -7.01 51.67 -7.82
CA ARG A 93 -6.91 51.12 -9.19
C ARG A 93 -7.91 50.00 -9.37
N VAL A 94 -8.72 50.06 -10.42
CA VAL A 94 -9.58 48.93 -10.81
C VAL A 94 -8.81 48.03 -11.78
N GLU A 95 -8.82 46.72 -11.53
CA GLU A 95 -8.26 45.71 -12.44
C GLU A 95 -9.35 44.69 -12.83
N LEU A 96 -9.55 44.52 -14.14
CA LEU A 96 -10.56 43.60 -14.67
C LEU A 96 -9.91 42.27 -15.08
N ALA A 97 -10.00 41.27 -14.21
CA ALA A 97 -9.46 39.94 -14.42
C ALA A 97 -10.32 38.88 -13.71
N ASP A 98 -10.56 37.74 -14.37
CA ASP A 98 -11.18 36.58 -13.73
C ASP A 98 -10.10 35.76 -13.00
N VAL A 99 -10.13 35.79 -11.67
CA VAL A 99 -9.15 35.09 -10.82
C VAL A 99 -9.15 33.58 -10.99
N SER A 100 -10.23 32.99 -11.55
CA SER A 100 -10.27 31.57 -11.88
C SER A 100 -9.40 31.17 -13.07
N ASN A 101 -8.79 32.13 -13.77
CA ASN A 101 -7.82 31.89 -14.85
C ASN A 101 -6.41 32.27 -14.39
N ASP A 102 -5.50 31.28 -14.31
CA ASP A 102 -4.11 31.41 -13.85
C ASP A 102 -3.36 32.51 -14.62
N ALA A 103 -3.49 32.52 -15.96
CA ALA A 103 -2.84 33.50 -16.82
C ALA A 103 -3.39 34.92 -16.62
N ALA A 104 -4.69 35.07 -16.35
CA ALA A 104 -5.28 36.39 -16.09
C ALA A 104 -4.83 36.96 -14.72
N VAL A 105 -4.55 36.09 -13.73
CA VAL A 105 -3.96 36.49 -12.45
C VAL A 105 -2.51 36.92 -12.64
N ASP A 106 -1.70 36.14 -13.37
CA ASP A 106 -0.30 36.47 -13.65
C ASP A 106 -0.18 37.78 -14.46
N GLU A 107 -0.99 37.97 -15.51
CA GLU A 107 -1.03 39.21 -16.28
C GLU A 107 -1.47 40.44 -15.46
N MET A 108 -2.46 40.27 -14.57
CA MET A 108 -2.91 41.33 -13.65
C MET A 108 -1.78 41.73 -12.68
N LEU A 109 -1.12 40.74 -12.07
CA LEU A 109 -0.03 40.99 -11.13
C LEU A 109 1.21 41.57 -11.82
N ALA A 110 1.50 41.17 -13.07
CA ALA A 110 2.57 41.77 -13.86
C ALA A 110 2.32 43.26 -14.14
N ARG A 111 1.11 43.64 -14.58
CA ARG A 111 0.74 45.07 -14.74
C ARG A 111 0.83 45.84 -13.42
N MET A 112 0.40 45.24 -12.32
CA MET A 112 0.53 45.84 -10.99
C MET A 112 2.00 46.06 -10.59
N ASP A 113 2.90 45.11 -10.90
CA ASP A 113 4.34 45.25 -10.60
C ASP A 113 5.04 46.27 -11.51
N GLU A 114 4.52 46.53 -12.71
CA GLU A 114 5.03 47.56 -13.64
C GLU A 114 4.54 48.98 -13.28
N GLU A 115 3.28 49.13 -12.81
CA GLU A 115 2.62 50.43 -12.65
C GLU A 115 2.49 50.92 -11.19
N LEU A 116 2.51 50.02 -10.19
CA LEU A 116 2.12 50.31 -8.80
C LEU A 116 3.24 49.99 -7.79
N PRO A 117 3.15 50.49 -6.54
CA PRO A 117 4.02 50.06 -5.45
C PRO A 117 3.90 48.55 -5.16
N PRO A 118 4.91 47.91 -4.55
CA PRO A 118 4.91 46.46 -4.33
C PRO A 118 3.68 45.96 -3.55
N LEU A 119 3.12 44.84 -4.00
CA LEU A 119 2.00 44.16 -3.34
C LEU A 119 2.40 43.68 -1.93
N ALA A 120 1.71 44.18 -0.90
CA ALA A 120 1.88 43.79 0.50
C ALA A 120 0.63 43.14 1.12
N GLY A 121 -0.50 43.05 0.43
CA GLY A 121 -1.62 42.28 0.97
C GLY A 121 -2.63 41.82 -0.05
N VAL A 122 -3.27 40.69 0.26
CA VAL A 122 -4.34 40.11 -0.57
C VAL A 122 -5.54 39.80 0.32
N ILE A 123 -6.71 40.28 -0.10
CA ILE A 123 -7.99 39.94 0.50
C ILE A 123 -8.87 39.30 -0.57
N HIS A 124 -9.20 38.04 -0.37
CA HIS A 124 -10.01 37.27 -1.28
C HIS A 124 -11.46 37.21 -0.78
N SER A 125 -12.27 38.18 -1.20
CA SER A 125 -13.68 38.34 -0.85
C SER A 125 -14.64 37.93 -1.97
N VAL A 126 -14.21 37.04 -2.87
CA VAL A 126 -15.06 36.51 -3.95
C VAL A 126 -16.05 35.48 -3.39
N GLY A 127 -17.32 35.62 -3.79
CA GLY A 127 -18.37 34.62 -3.63
C GLY A 127 -19.12 34.44 -4.94
N VAL A 128 -19.64 33.22 -5.14
CA VAL A 128 -20.81 32.98 -5.99
C VAL A 128 -21.73 32.00 -5.24
N LEU A 129 -23.05 32.24 -5.23
CA LEU A 129 -24.05 31.29 -4.69
C LEU A 129 -24.89 30.64 -5.80
N SER A 130 -24.87 29.31 -5.86
CA SER A 130 -25.75 28.50 -6.70
C SER A 130 -26.30 27.32 -5.90
N ASP A 131 -27.27 27.61 -5.03
CA ASP A 131 -27.85 26.62 -4.12
C ASP A 131 -28.75 25.62 -4.87
N GLY A 132 -28.73 24.37 -4.38
CA GLY A 132 -29.47 23.24 -4.89
C GLY A 132 -29.08 21.98 -4.12
N ALA A 133 -30.03 21.09 -3.86
CA ALA A 133 -29.74 19.75 -3.34
C ALA A 133 -28.62 19.10 -4.16
N LEU A 134 -27.78 18.24 -3.56
CA LEU A 134 -26.59 17.69 -4.25
C LEU A 134 -26.93 17.01 -5.60
N THR A 135 -28.12 16.44 -5.74
CA THR A 135 -28.69 15.84 -6.97
C THR A 135 -29.06 16.85 -8.06
N ASN A 136 -29.28 18.12 -7.67
CA ASN A 136 -29.65 19.25 -8.52
C ASN A 136 -28.48 20.25 -8.67
N GLN A 137 -27.28 19.80 -8.34
CA GLN A 137 -26.03 20.44 -8.70
C GLN A 137 -25.48 19.70 -9.93
N ASP A 138 -25.18 20.45 -10.97
CA ASP A 138 -24.43 19.99 -12.14
C ASP A 138 -22.99 20.53 -12.05
N TRP A 139 -22.13 20.11 -12.98
CA TRP A 139 -20.73 20.55 -12.92
C TRP A 139 -20.59 22.05 -13.26
N ASP A 140 -21.44 22.61 -14.11
CA ASP A 140 -21.46 24.06 -14.42
C ASP A 140 -21.77 24.91 -13.18
N ARG A 141 -22.73 24.48 -12.33
CA ARG A 141 -23.05 25.09 -11.03
C ARG A 141 -21.96 24.90 -9.99
N PHE A 142 -21.25 23.76 -10.03
CA PHE A 142 -20.07 23.56 -9.20
C PHE A 142 -18.94 24.49 -9.65
N GLU A 143 -18.56 24.52 -10.93
CA GLU A 143 -17.53 25.43 -11.45
C GLU A 143 -17.88 26.89 -11.14
N THR A 144 -19.12 27.31 -11.38
CA THR A 144 -19.62 28.66 -11.06
C THR A 144 -19.35 29.09 -9.61
N VAL A 145 -19.40 28.17 -8.64
CA VAL A 145 -19.21 28.45 -7.19
C VAL A 145 -17.79 28.13 -6.71
N LEU A 146 -17.18 27.05 -7.21
CA LEU A 146 -15.85 26.58 -6.80
C LEU A 146 -14.75 27.39 -7.48
N TRP A 147 -14.75 27.54 -8.82
CA TRP A 147 -13.61 28.16 -9.52
C TRP A 147 -13.24 29.56 -9.01
N PRO A 148 -14.19 30.48 -8.79
CA PRO A 148 -13.85 31.81 -8.29
C PRO A 148 -13.21 31.80 -6.89
N LYS A 149 -13.52 30.81 -6.04
CA LYS A 149 -12.94 30.64 -4.69
C LYS A 149 -11.71 29.74 -4.66
N VAL A 150 -11.82 28.52 -5.16
CA VAL A 150 -10.81 27.45 -5.13
C VAL A 150 -9.64 27.80 -6.05
N LEU A 151 -9.88 27.93 -7.36
CA LEU A 151 -8.82 28.32 -8.30
C LEU A 151 -8.38 29.76 -8.05
N GLY A 152 -9.33 30.68 -7.82
CA GLY A 152 -9.01 32.07 -7.48
C GLY A 152 -8.01 32.21 -6.34
N ALA A 153 -8.27 31.58 -5.19
CA ALA A 153 -7.34 31.61 -4.06
C ALA A 153 -6.05 30.79 -4.30
N TRP A 154 -6.10 29.73 -5.11
CA TRP A 154 -4.93 28.92 -5.45
C TRP A 154 -3.95 29.64 -6.40
N HIS A 155 -4.46 30.31 -7.43
CA HIS A 155 -3.66 31.15 -8.35
C HIS A 155 -3.04 32.32 -7.59
N LEU A 156 -3.84 33.05 -6.80
CA LEU A 156 -3.34 34.07 -5.89
C LEU A 156 -2.29 33.51 -4.92
N HIS A 157 -2.46 32.29 -4.41
CA HIS A 157 -1.47 31.67 -3.55
C HIS A 157 -0.14 31.42 -4.27
N ARG A 158 -0.16 30.82 -5.46
CA ARG A 158 1.03 30.53 -6.26
C ARG A 158 1.75 31.82 -6.67
N ALA A 159 1.05 32.77 -7.28
CA ALA A 159 1.63 34.01 -7.80
C ALA A 159 2.13 34.98 -6.71
N THR A 160 1.73 34.77 -5.45
CA THR A 160 2.21 35.56 -4.28
C THR A 160 3.09 34.79 -3.31
N ALA A 161 3.45 33.54 -3.59
CA ALA A 161 4.20 32.68 -2.66
C ALA A 161 5.57 33.26 -2.25
N ASN A 162 6.21 34.02 -3.13
CA ASN A 162 7.53 34.64 -2.92
C ASN A 162 7.46 36.15 -2.63
N ARG A 163 6.29 36.69 -2.26
CA ARG A 163 6.08 38.13 -1.99
C ARG A 163 6.03 38.42 -0.49
N ASP A 164 6.59 39.56 -0.09
CA ASP A 164 6.60 40.07 1.29
C ASP A 164 5.24 40.68 1.68
N LEU A 165 4.28 39.82 2.03
CA LEU A 165 2.93 40.23 2.41
C LEU A 165 2.79 40.49 3.92
N ASP A 166 2.08 41.56 4.28
CA ASP A 166 1.56 41.82 5.62
C ASP A 166 0.39 40.89 5.99
N LEU A 167 -0.48 40.62 5.01
CA LEU A 167 -1.73 39.89 5.20
C LEU A 167 -2.15 39.10 3.94
N PHE A 168 -2.77 37.95 4.16
CA PHE A 168 -3.44 37.17 3.11
C PHE A 168 -4.73 36.59 3.72
N VAL A 169 -5.86 37.25 3.48
CA VAL A 169 -7.13 36.97 4.15
C VAL A 169 -8.12 36.35 3.17
N LEU A 170 -8.64 35.17 3.51
CA LEU A 170 -9.62 34.43 2.74
C LEU A 170 -11.00 34.56 3.41
N PHE A 171 -11.99 35.10 2.68
CA PHE A 171 -13.36 35.16 3.17
C PHE A 171 -14.04 33.83 2.87
N SER A 172 -14.07 32.99 3.90
CA SER A 172 -14.76 31.71 3.94
C SER A 172 -16.22 31.92 4.43
N SER A 173 -16.96 30.84 4.62
CA SER A 173 -18.34 30.85 5.11
C SER A 173 -18.52 29.81 6.20
N ARG A 174 -19.36 30.10 7.21
CA ARG A 174 -19.73 29.15 8.28
C ARG A 174 -20.24 27.80 7.73
N VAL A 175 -20.76 27.82 6.51
CA VAL A 175 -21.26 26.67 5.75
C VAL A 175 -20.16 25.65 5.40
N GLY A 176 -18.90 26.08 5.30
CA GLY A 176 -17.76 25.17 5.16
C GLY A 176 -17.44 24.38 6.43
N VAL A 177 -17.93 24.84 7.60
CA VAL A 177 -17.66 24.23 8.92
C VAL A 177 -18.86 23.43 9.44
N MET A 178 -20.08 23.96 9.32
CA MET A 178 -21.30 23.31 9.84
C MET A 178 -22.19 22.70 8.74
N GLY A 179 -21.87 22.93 7.47
CA GLY A 179 -22.78 22.61 6.36
C GLY A 179 -24.01 23.54 6.30
N ASN A 180 -24.78 23.38 5.22
CA ASN A 180 -26.13 23.92 5.08
C ASN A 180 -26.86 23.13 3.96
N PRO A 181 -28.13 22.70 4.14
CA PRO A 181 -28.85 21.97 3.11
C PRO A 181 -28.88 22.71 1.76
N GLY A 182 -28.51 22.01 0.69
CA GLY A 182 -28.47 22.58 -0.66
C GLY A 182 -27.25 23.44 -0.99
N GLN A 183 -26.23 23.52 -0.12
CA GLN A 183 -25.03 24.32 -0.36
C GLN A 183 -23.75 23.47 -0.45
N ALA A 184 -23.82 22.28 -1.05
CA ALA A 184 -22.68 21.35 -1.10
C ALA A 184 -21.47 21.92 -1.86
N ASN A 185 -21.70 22.56 -3.00
CA ASN A 185 -20.68 23.28 -3.77
C ASN A 185 -20.03 24.42 -2.94
N HIS A 186 -20.84 25.27 -2.31
CA HIS A 186 -20.36 26.37 -1.47
C HIS A 186 -19.63 25.86 -0.22
N ALA A 187 -20.13 24.81 0.44
CA ALA A 187 -19.45 24.16 1.57
C ALA A 187 -18.06 23.67 1.18
N SER A 188 -17.95 22.93 0.07
CA SER A 188 -16.66 22.45 -0.46
C SER A 188 -15.70 23.59 -0.82
N ALA A 189 -16.19 24.64 -1.46
CA ALA A 189 -15.37 25.80 -1.84
C ALA A 189 -14.81 26.54 -0.62
N ASN A 190 -15.61 26.74 0.43
CA ASN A 190 -15.18 27.43 1.64
C ASN A 190 -14.29 26.55 2.54
N ALA A 191 -14.58 25.24 2.64
CA ALA A 191 -13.70 24.29 3.32
C ALA A 191 -12.30 24.24 2.69
N PHE A 192 -12.19 24.38 1.35
CA PHE A 192 -10.89 24.54 0.69
C PHE A 192 -10.18 25.84 1.12
N LEU A 193 -10.88 26.98 1.22
CA LEU A 193 -10.29 28.23 1.70
C LEU A 193 -9.76 28.11 3.13
N ASP A 194 -10.51 27.46 4.02
CA ASP A 194 -10.11 27.21 5.41
C ASP A 194 -8.82 26.37 5.48
N GLN A 195 -8.71 25.32 4.66
CA GLN A 195 -7.50 24.51 4.56
C GLN A 195 -6.35 25.23 3.85
N LEU A 196 -6.61 26.09 2.88
CA LEU A 196 -5.57 26.87 2.18
C LEU A 196 -4.91 27.90 3.11
N ALA A 197 -5.67 28.54 4.01
CA ALA A 197 -5.08 29.37 5.06
C ALA A 197 -4.16 28.55 6.00
N GLY A 198 -4.60 27.34 6.37
CA GLY A 198 -3.77 26.39 7.11
C GLY A 198 -2.50 25.97 6.37
N HIS A 199 -2.61 25.72 5.05
CA HIS A 199 -1.49 25.38 4.18
C HIS A 199 -0.47 26.52 4.07
N ARG A 200 -0.93 27.75 3.81
CA ARG A 200 -0.06 28.93 3.77
C ARG A 200 0.69 29.15 5.09
N ARG A 201 0.00 29.06 6.23
CA ARG A 201 0.65 29.14 7.56
C ARG A 201 1.61 27.98 7.85
N ALA A 202 1.38 26.80 7.27
CA ALA A 202 2.31 25.68 7.37
C ALA A 202 3.60 25.90 6.55
N LEU A 203 3.51 26.63 5.42
CA LEU A 203 4.65 27.11 4.64
C LEU A 203 5.35 28.34 5.25
N GLY A 204 4.85 28.88 6.36
CA GLY A 204 5.36 30.10 6.99
C GLY A 204 4.90 31.40 6.33
N LEU A 205 4.00 31.32 5.34
CA LEU A 205 3.42 32.48 4.66
C LEU A 205 2.24 33.05 5.48
N PRO A 206 1.92 34.34 5.33
CA PRO A 206 0.66 34.91 5.82
C PRO A 206 -0.53 34.14 5.24
N GLY A 207 -1.54 33.91 6.05
CA GLY A 207 -2.76 33.19 5.67
C GLY A 207 -3.76 33.17 6.83
N GLN A 208 -4.95 33.70 6.64
CA GLN A 208 -6.05 33.62 7.61
C GLN A 208 -7.36 33.40 6.86
N ALA A 209 -8.17 32.44 7.31
CA ALA A 209 -9.53 32.24 6.80
C ALA A 209 -10.55 32.68 7.84
N ILE A 210 -11.52 33.50 7.44
CA ILE A 210 -12.63 33.92 8.31
C ILE A 210 -13.92 33.38 7.70
N ALA A 211 -14.53 32.43 8.40
CA ALA A 211 -15.77 31.76 8.02
C ALA A 211 -16.97 32.57 8.50
N TRP A 212 -17.51 33.40 7.60
CA TRP A 212 -18.57 34.35 7.93
C TRP A 212 -19.97 33.72 7.97
N GLY A 213 -20.80 34.21 8.89
CA GLY A 213 -22.25 34.16 8.83
C GLY A 213 -22.82 35.16 7.80
N ALA A 214 -24.14 35.34 7.79
CA ALA A 214 -24.81 36.12 6.76
C ALA A 214 -24.82 37.64 7.09
N TRP A 215 -24.55 38.49 6.10
CA TRP A 215 -24.48 39.96 6.22
C TRP A 215 -25.80 40.60 5.73
N SER A 216 -26.38 41.53 6.51
CA SER A 216 -27.77 42.03 6.37
C SER A 216 -28.05 42.92 5.16
N GLU A 217 -27.01 43.56 4.64
CA GLU A 217 -27.09 44.71 3.72
C GLU A 217 -26.21 44.59 2.48
N ILE A 218 -25.15 43.77 2.52
CA ILE A 218 -24.14 43.67 1.45
C ILE A 218 -23.70 42.23 1.18
N GLY A 219 -23.30 41.97 -0.06
CA GLY A 219 -22.87 40.65 -0.53
C GLY A 219 -24.05 39.71 -0.85
N GLU A 220 -23.72 38.55 -1.41
CA GLU A 220 -24.70 37.67 -2.06
C GLU A 220 -25.81 37.13 -1.15
N ALA A 221 -25.53 37.04 0.16
CA ALA A 221 -26.54 36.65 1.14
C ALA A 221 -27.65 37.72 1.30
N ALA A 222 -27.32 39.00 1.11
CA ALA A 222 -28.30 40.09 1.14
C ALA A 222 -29.15 40.13 -0.16
N GLU A 223 -28.59 39.72 -1.30
CA GLU A 223 -29.34 39.62 -2.57
C GLU A 223 -30.39 38.49 -2.55
N GLN A 224 -30.23 37.49 -1.68
CA GLN A 224 -31.10 36.31 -1.58
C GLN A 224 -31.83 36.22 -0.23
N LYS A 225 -31.98 37.38 0.44
CA LYS A 225 -32.46 37.55 1.82
C LYS A 225 -33.75 36.76 2.12
N ASP A 226 -34.80 36.87 1.32
CA ASP A 226 -36.09 36.22 1.55
C ASP A 226 -36.07 34.68 1.45
N ARG A 227 -35.08 34.13 0.73
CA ARG A 227 -34.85 32.68 0.63
C ARG A 227 -34.03 32.19 1.83
N ILE A 228 -32.98 32.92 2.17
CA ILE A 228 -32.04 32.58 3.24
C ILE A 228 -32.71 32.75 4.62
N GLU A 229 -33.54 33.77 4.81
CA GLU A 229 -34.18 34.12 6.09
C GLU A 229 -34.89 32.92 6.75
N ARG A 230 -35.74 32.21 5.98
CA ARG A 230 -36.54 31.09 6.52
C ARG A 230 -35.69 29.90 6.96
N GLN A 231 -34.71 29.48 6.17
CA GLN A 231 -33.83 28.35 6.52
C GLN A 231 -32.86 28.70 7.65
N ARG A 232 -32.38 29.94 7.65
CA ARG A 232 -31.42 30.44 8.64
C ARG A 232 -32.06 30.61 10.00
N SER A 233 -33.23 31.22 10.07
CA SER A 233 -33.93 31.49 11.34
C SER A 233 -34.53 30.21 11.94
N ALA A 234 -34.88 29.21 11.11
CA ALA A 234 -35.26 27.86 11.57
C ALA A 234 -34.13 27.09 12.27
N LEU A 235 -32.88 27.51 12.11
CA LEU A 235 -31.73 26.99 12.86
C LEU A 235 -31.22 27.99 13.91
N GLY A 236 -31.92 29.11 14.16
CA GLY A 236 -31.53 30.16 15.12
C GLY A 236 -30.54 31.22 14.59
N GLY A 237 -30.17 31.22 13.31
CA GLY A 237 -29.15 32.14 12.78
C GLY A 237 -29.61 33.60 12.70
N ARG A 238 -28.74 34.55 13.11
CA ARG A 238 -28.96 36.01 13.06
C ARG A 238 -28.02 36.69 12.04
N TRP A 239 -28.34 37.94 11.64
CA TRP A 239 -27.59 38.68 10.60
C TRP A 239 -26.53 39.58 11.25
N PHE A 240 -25.44 39.86 10.52
CA PHE A 240 -24.51 40.93 10.86
C PHE A 240 -24.71 42.16 9.98
N THR A 241 -24.65 43.35 10.56
CA THR A 241 -24.47 44.57 9.77
C THR A 241 -23.03 44.68 9.25
N PRO A 242 -22.77 45.43 8.15
CA PRO A 242 -21.41 45.66 7.64
C PRO A 242 -20.43 46.12 8.72
N GLN A 243 -20.88 47.02 9.59
CA GLN A 243 -20.06 47.60 10.65
C GLN A 243 -19.80 46.61 11.80
N GLN A 244 -20.63 45.57 11.97
CA GLN A 244 -20.31 44.44 12.87
C GLN A 244 -19.27 43.52 12.24
N GLY A 245 -19.40 43.22 10.95
CA GLY A 245 -18.45 42.41 10.20
C GLY A 245 -17.05 43.02 10.13
N ILE A 246 -16.93 44.30 9.77
CA ILE A 246 -15.64 45.02 9.71
C ILE A 246 -14.99 45.14 11.11
N ARG A 247 -15.76 45.35 12.18
CA ARG A 247 -15.20 45.33 13.56
C ARG A 247 -14.69 43.94 13.98
N ALA A 248 -15.34 42.87 13.50
CA ALA A 248 -14.83 41.51 13.71
C ALA A 248 -13.57 41.25 12.87
N LEU A 249 -13.51 41.73 11.62
CA LEU A 249 -12.35 41.64 10.75
C LEU A 249 -11.13 42.32 11.38
N ASP A 250 -11.25 43.60 11.77
CA ASP A 250 -10.17 44.36 12.42
C ASP A 250 -9.61 43.63 13.65
N ARG A 251 -10.50 43.08 14.48
CA ARG A 251 -10.09 42.32 15.67
C ARG A 251 -9.40 41.00 15.32
N LEU A 252 -9.85 40.29 14.29
CA LEU A 252 -9.33 38.96 13.93
C LEU A 252 -7.99 39.01 13.18
N VAL A 253 -7.77 40.00 12.31
CA VAL A 253 -6.48 40.13 11.61
C VAL A 253 -5.34 40.56 12.54
N ARG A 254 -5.67 41.13 13.70
CA ARG A 254 -4.73 41.46 14.80
C ARG A 254 -4.46 40.27 15.73
N GLN A 255 -5.09 39.11 15.50
CA GLN A 255 -4.93 37.90 16.31
C GLN A 255 -4.18 36.81 15.54
N ASP A 256 -3.40 35.97 16.24
CA ASP A 256 -2.66 34.86 15.62
C ASP A 256 -3.49 33.60 15.35
N VAL A 257 -4.72 33.80 14.85
CA VAL A 257 -5.67 32.73 14.49
C VAL A 257 -5.54 32.36 13.00
N THR A 258 -5.64 31.06 12.72
CA THR A 258 -5.53 30.49 11.34
C THR A 258 -6.88 30.50 10.63
N THR A 259 -7.89 30.02 11.34
CA THR A 259 -9.28 29.91 10.89
C THR A 259 -10.16 30.42 12.02
N SER A 260 -11.24 31.14 11.71
CA SER A 260 -12.16 31.66 12.73
C SER A 260 -13.58 31.71 12.18
N VAL A 261 -14.57 31.30 12.97
CA VAL A 261 -15.98 31.37 12.60
C VAL A 261 -16.61 32.59 13.26
N VAL A 262 -17.31 33.40 12.48
CA VAL A 262 -18.04 34.58 12.97
C VAL A 262 -19.51 34.41 12.62
N MET A 263 -20.34 34.07 13.59
CA MET A 263 -21.79 33.91 13.42
C MET A 263 -22.57 34.56 14.57
N ALA A 264 -23.68 35.20 14.26
CA ALA A 264 -24.66 35.67 15.24
C ALA A 264 -25.73 34.58 15.36
N MET A 265 -26.03 34.15 16.57
CA MET A 265 -26.74 32.91 16.82
C MET A 265 -27.73 33.03 17.97
N ASP A 266 -28.88 32.38 17.82
CA ASP A 266 -29.82 32.08 18.87
C ASP A 266 -29.67 30.59 19.22
N TRP A 267 -29.12 30.30 20.39
CA TRP A 267 -28.60 28.97 20.70
C TRP A 267 -29.68 28.00 21.18
N SER A 268 -30.76 28.48 21.79
CA SER A 268 -31.90 27.66 22.18
C SER A 268 -32.59 27.06 20.95
N VAL A 269 -32.88 27.89 19.94
CA VAL A 269 -33.46 27.46 18.65
C VAL A 269 -32.52 26.49 17.92
N PHE A 270 -31.20 26.66 18.04
CA PHE A 270 -30.24 25.72 17.46
C PHE A 270 -30.23 24.37 18.20
N GLU A 271 -30.36 24.37 19.52
CA GLU A 271 -30.37 23.15 20.34
C GLU A 271 -31.62 22.30 20.12
N GLU A 272 -32.79 22.92 19.90
CA GLU A 272 -34.04 22.22 19.58
C GLU A 272 -34.06 21.63 18.15
N ALA A 273 -33.24 22.16 17.23
CA ALA A 273 -33.31 21.84 15.81
C ALA A 273 -32.31 20.76 15.33
N VAL A 274 -31.46 20.20 16.21
CA VAL A 274 -30.34 19.32 15.82
C VAL A 274 -30.23 18.08 16.72
N ASP A 275 -30.68 16.93 16.21
CA ASP A 275 -30.68 15.64 16.93
C ASP A 275 -29.27 15.04 17.21
N ASP A 276 -28.27 15.34 16.37
CA ASP A 276 -26.92 14.76 16.45
C ASP A 276 -25.86 15.88 16.46
N ARG A 277 -25.17 16.05 17.60
CA ARG A 277 -24.30 17.22 17.87
C ARG A 277 -22.86 16.91 17.48
N PRO A 278 -22.21 17.73 16.63
CA PRO A 278 -20.76 17.68 16.47
C PRO A 278 -20.06 17.97 17.81
N ALA A 279 -19.09 17.14 18.21
CA ALA A 279 -18.47 17.22 19.55
C ALA A 279 -17.89 18.60 19.93
N PHE A 280 -17.50 19.44 18.96
CA PHE A 280 -17.03 20.81 19.24
C PHE A 280 -18.13 21.78 19.71
N LEU A 281 -19.40 21.41 19.52
CA LEU A 281 -20.57 22.15 20.01
C LEU A 281 -21.01 21.70 21.41
N GLU A 282 -20.57 20.55 21.92
CA GLU A 282 -20.89 20.10 23.29
C GLU A 282 -20.22 21.02 24.32
N ASP A 283 -18.92 21.30 24.17
CA ASP A 283 -18.20 22.27 25.02
C ASP A 283 -18.84 23.67 24.96
N LEU A 284 -19.31 24.09 23.79
CA LEU A 284 -19.94 25.40 23.59
C LEU A 284 -21.33 25.48 24.24
N LEU A 285 -22.20 24.51 23.99
CA LEU A 285 -23.56 24.47 24.53
C LEU A 285 -23.58 24.20 26.04
N SER A 286 -22.58 23.50 26.59
CA SER A 286 -22.42 23.35 28.05
C SER A 286 -22.22 24.68 28.80
N SER A 287 -21.90 25.76 28.08
CA SER A 287 -21.84 27.14 28.60
C SER A 287 -23.09 27.98 28.35
N VAL A 288 -24.12 27.41 27.73
CA VAL A 288 -25.35 28.10 27.27
C VAL A 288 -26.63 27.44 27.81
N THR A 289 -26.61 26.16 28.20
CA THR A 289 -27.76 25.41 28.75
C THR A 289 -28.14 25.82 30.18
N GLU A 290 -28.54 27.08 30.39
CA GLU A 290 -29.32 27.52 31.57
C GLU A 290 -30.77 27.95 31.23
N ASP A 291 -31.15 28.19 29.96
CA ASP A 291 -32.48 28.72 29.59
C ASP A 291 -33.10 28.20 28.26
N GLY A 292 -34.25 27.49 28.33
CA GLY A 292 -35.31 27.47 27.28
C GLY A 292 -35.66 26.13 26.57
N ALA A 293 -36.97 25.83 26.41
CA ALA A 293 -37.53 24.69 25.65
C ALA A 293 -39.04 24.88 25.24
N ASP A 294 -39.54 24.31 24.11
CA ASP A 294 -40.77 23.44 23.92
C ASP A 294 -41.55 23.47 22.52
N ALA A 295 -42.02 22.28 22.03
CA ALA A 295 -43.04 21.88 20.98
C ALA A 295 -42.98 22.30 19.45
N GLY A 296 -43.58 21.64 18.41
CA GLY A 296 -44.27 20.32 18.20
C GLY A 296 -45.22 20.17 16.92
N VAL A 297 -45.55 18.92 16.47
CA VAL A 297 -46.75 18.40 15.66
C VAL A 297 -46.58 17.77 14.22
N SER A 298 -47.37 16.72 13.87
CA SER A 298 -47.07 15.61 12.89
C SER A 298 -48.25 14.95 12.05
N SER A 299 -48.09 13.68 11.61
CA SER A 299 -48.65 12.99 10.41
C SER A 299 -50.03 12.24 10.44
N GLU A 300 -51.03 12.62 11.23
CA GLU A 300 -52.26 11.78 11.41
C GLU A 300 -53.30 11.77 10.25
N ASP A 301 -53.24 12.69 9.28
CA ASP A 301 -54.32 12.92 8.30
C ASP A 301 -54.47 11.81 7.21
N LEU A 302 -53.39 11.12 6.85
CA LEU A 302 -53.37 10.19 5.71
C LEU A 302 -54.16 8.89 5.96
N LEU A 303 -54.02 8.31 7.15
CA LEU A 303 -54.56 6.99 7.49
C LEU A 303 -56.10 6.96 7.47
N SER A 304 -56.73 8.03 7.94
CA SER A 304 -58.19 8.19 7.98
C SER A 304 -58.85 8.18 6.60
N ARG A 305 -58.09 8.53 5.55
CA ARG A 305 -58.60 8.63 4.16
C ARG A 305 -58.55 7.29 3.42
N LEU A 306 -57.54 6.47 3.69
CA LEU A 306 -57.38 5.15 3.05
C LEU A 306 -58.41 4.11 3.54
N ALA A 307 -58.79 4.18 4.82
CA ALA A 307 -59.71 3.22 5.44
C ALA A 307 -61.15 3.28 4.87
N ASN A 308 -61.55 4.40 4.26
CA ASN A 308 -62.91 4.65 3.78
C ASN A 308 -63.07 4.58 2.25
N ALA A 309 -61.99 4.29 1.50
CA ALA A 309 -61.98 4.24 0.03
C ALA A 309 -62.31 2.84 -0.51
N ASN A 310 -62.97 2.79 -1.68
CA ASN A 310 -63.25 1.54 -2.38
C ASN A 310 -61.99 0.95 -3.06
N SER A 311 -62.07 -0.27 -3.62
CA SER A 311 -60.90 -0.98 -4.17
C SER A 311 -60.14 -0.21 -5.25
N GLU A 312 -60.84 0.51 -6.13
CA GLU A 312 -60.24 1.21 -7.27
C GLU A 312 -59.68 2.57 -6.79
N GLU A 313 -60.45 3.29 -5.96
CA GLU A 313 -60.00 4.54 -5.31
C GLU A 313 -58.81 4.35 -4.36
N ARG A 314 -58.71 3.18 -3.70
CA ARG A 314 -57.61 2.85 -2.78
C ARG A 314 -56.30 2.61 -3.52
N GLU A 315 -56.34 1.96 -4.69
CA GLU A 315 -55.16 1.83 -5.56
C GLU A 315 -54.67 3.22 -5.97
N ASP A 316 -55.54 4.12 -6.44
CA ASP A 316 -55.15 5.48 -6.86
C ASP A 316 -54.58 6.33 -5.71
N LEU A 317 -55.15 6.24 -4.51
CA LEU A 317 -54.61 6.93 -3.33
C LEU A 317 -53.24 6.37 -2.91
N LEU A 318 -53.05 5.05 -2.97
CA LEU A 318 -51.76 4.41 -2.66
C LEU A 318 -50.71 4.69 -3.75
N VAL A 319 -51.07 4.69 -5.03
CA VAL A 319 -50.21 5.12 -6.14
C VAL A 319 -49.80 6.57 -5.91
N THR A 320 -50.73 7.47 -5.61
CA THR A 320 -50.43 8.90 -5.36
C THR A 320 -49.50 9.09 -4.15
N PHE A 321 -49.73 8.35 -3.06
CA PHE A 321 -48.87 8.40 -1.87
C PHE A 321 -47.48 7.82 -2.14
N LEU A 322 -47.38 6.66 -2.79
CA LEU A 322 -46.11 6.04 -3.17
C LEU A 322 -45.35 6.90 -4.17
N GLN A 323 -46.03 7.55 -5.11
CA GLN A 323 -45.43 8.55 -5.99
C GLN A 323 -44.81 9.71 -5.20
N GLN A 324 -45.48 10.21 -4.15
CA GLN A 324 -44.96 11.28 -3.30
C GLN A 324 -43.79 10.83 -2.42
N GLU A 325 -43.84 9.63 -1.82
CA GLU A 325 -42.71 9.09 -1.05
C GLU A 325 -41.53 8.71 -1.94
N LEU A 326 -41.73 8.13 -3.13
CA LEU A 326 -40.66 7.95 -4.11
C LEU A 326 -40.12 9.29 -4.59
N GLN A 327 -40.97 10.29 -4.83
CA GLN A 327 -40.53 11.64 -5.17
C GLN A 327 -39.67 12.23 -4.05
N ALA A 328 -40.02 12.01 -2.78
CA ALA A 328 -39.24 12.50 -1.63
C ALA A 328 -37.92 11.74 -1.42
N VAL A 329 -37.91 10.40 -1.57
CA VAL A 329 -36.73 9.54 -1.40
C VAL A 329 -35.75 9.71 -2.57
N LEU A 330 -36.23 9.60 -3.81
CA LEU A 330 -35.43 9.75 -5.03
C LEU A 330 -35.22 11.22 -5.44
N ARG A 331 -35.82 12.16 -4.71
CA ARG A 331 -35.76 13.62 -4.92
C ARG A 331 -36.16 14.06 -6.33
N LEU A 332 -37.13 13.36 -6.92
CA LEU A 332 -37.59 13.60 -8.28
C LEU A 332 -38.30 14.96 -8.40
N PRO A 333 -38.15 15.69 -9.52
CA PRO A 333 -38.75 17.01 -9.70
C PRO A 333 -40.29 16.97 -9.75
N SER A 334 -40.86 15.83 -10.11
CA SER A 334 -42.29 15.52 -10.08
C SER A 334 -42.52 14.05 -9.73
N ALA A 335 -43.72 13.73 -9.25
CA ALA A 335 -44.20 12.37 -9.07
C ALA A 335 -43.89 11.48 -10.31
N PRO A 336 -43.13 10.38 -10.18
CA PRO A 336 -42.83 9.47 -11.29
C PRO A 336 -44.09 8.75 -11.81
N ALA A 337 -44.13 8.39 -13.09
CA ALA A 337 -45.28 7.69 -13.66
C ALA A 337 -45.44 6.27 -13.06
N PRO A 338 -46.68 5.76 -12.85
CA PRO A 338 -46.91 4.55 -12.05
C PRO A 338 -46.25 3.26 -12.58
N THR A 339 -45.98 3.21 -13.88
CA THR A 339 -45.44 2.04 -14.61
C THR A 339 -43.93 2.12 -14.86
N VAL A 340 -43.20 2.96 -14.11
CA VAL A 340 -41.74 3.11 -14.27
C VAL A 340 -41.02 2.38 -13.13
N GLY A 341 -39.97 1.64 -13.48
CA GLY A 341 -39.19 0.85 -12.56
C GLY A 341 -38.42 1.68 -11.54
N PHE A 342 -38.40 1.27 -10.27
CA PHE A 342 -37.68 1.94 -9.18
C PHE A 342 -36.18 2.05 -9.47
N PHE A 343 -35.58 0.99 -10.00
CA PHE A 343 -34.16 0.95 -10.37
C PHE A 343 -33.87 1.78 -11.63
N ASP A 344 -34.83 1.89 -12.56
CA ASP A 344 -34.73 2.78 -13.73
C ASP A 344 -34.82 4.26 -13.32
N LEU A 345 -35.50 4.56 -12.21
CA LEU A 345 -35.52 5.86 -11.54
C LEU A 345 -34.27 6.11 -10.66
N GLY A 346 -33.27 5.21 -10.69
CA GLY A 346 -32.01 5.35 -9.97
C GLY A 346 -32.05 4.96 -8.49
N MET A 347 -33.05 4.20 -8.03
CA MET A 347 -33.11 3.74 -6.64
C MET A 347 -31.98 2.77 -6.31
N ASP A 348 -31.18 3.09 -5.29
CA ASP A 348 -30.15 2.20 -4.76
C ASP A 348 -30.61 1.40 -3.50
N SER A 349 -29.75 0.51 -3.00
CA SER A 349 -30.06 -0.34 -1.85
C SER A 349 -30.22 0.43 -0.52
N LEU A 350 -29.72 1.65 -0.41
CA LEU A 350 -29.89 2.50 0.78
C LEU A 350 -31.21 3.29 0.68
N MET A 351 -31.53 3.81 -0.51
CA MET A 351 -32.82 4.45 -0.81
C MET A 351 -33.99 3.49 -0.66
N ALA A 352 -33.86 2.23 -1.08
CA ALA A 352 -34.85 1.19 -0.85
C ALA A 352 -35.12 0.94 0.64
N VAL A 353 -34.09 1.04 1.49
CA VAL A 353 -34.20 0.95 2.94
C VAL A 353 -34.86 2.20 3.54
N GLU A 354 -34.57 3.39 3.03
CA GLU A 354 -35.24 4.62 3.46
C GLU A 354 -36.73 4.63 3.09
N LEU A 355 -37.08 4.25 1.86
CA LEU A 355 -38.47 4.10 1.40
C LEU A 355 -39.21 3.08 2.28
N ARG A 356 -38.65 1.89 2.50
CA ARG A 356 -39.21 0.88 3.42
C ARG A 356 -39.46 1.44 4.83
N ASN A 357 -38.56 2.28 5.35
CA ASN A 357 -38.72 2.91 6.66
C ASN A 357 -39.81 3.98 6.68
N ARG A 358 -39.97 4.75 5.60
CA ARG A 358 -41.07 5.71 5.43
C ARG A 358 -42.42 5.00 5.35
N LEU A 359 -42.55 3.94 4.55
CA LEU A 359 -43.78 3.16 4.44
C LEU A 359 -44.16 2.48 5.76
N ASN A 360 -43.22 1.85 6.47
CA ASN A 360 -43.50 1.25 7.79
C ASN A 360 -43.84 2.30 8.87
N ARG A 361 -43.42 3.57 8.73
CA ARG A 361 -43.88 4.67 9.59
C ARG A 361 -45.27 5.18 9.20
N ALA A 362 -45.54 5.33 7.90
CA ALA A 362 -46.83 5.83 7.41
C ALA A 362 -47.99 4.86 7.66
N PHE A 363 -47.74 3.55 7.58
CA PHE A 363 -48.74 2.49 7.80
C PHE A 363 -48.63 1.83 9.19
N SER A 364 -48.10 2.55 10.19
CA SER A 364 -47.72 2.01 11.50
C SER A 364 -48.87 1.27 12.19
N GLY A 365 -48.83 -0.07 12.14
CA GLY A 365 -49.79 -0.96 12.79
C GLY A 365 -50.83 -1.62 11.88
N LEU A 366 -50.90 -1.30 10.58
CA LEU A 366 -51.94 -1.81 9.66
C LEU A 366 -51.43 -2.83 8.63
N CYS A 367 -50.22 -2.65 8.08
CA CYS A 367 -49.54 -3.59 7.18
C CYS A 367 -48.04 -3.60 7.52
N LYS A 368 -47.34 -4.72 7.29
CA LYS A 368 -45.91 -4.87 7.60
C LYS A 368 -45.09 -5.10 6.34
N VAL A 369 -44.46 -4.03 5.87
CA VAL A 369 -43.73 -3.99 4.61
C VAL A 369 -42.39 -4.74 4.72
N SER A 370 -42.23 -5.83 3.94
CA SER A 370 -41.06 -6.73 3.95
C SER A 370 -39.77 -6.08 3.45
N ASN A 371 -38.62 -6.63 3.85
CA ASN A 371 -37.29 -6.17 3.42
C ASN A 371 -37.00 -6.35 1.92
N THR A 372 -37.71 -7.25 1.24
CA THR A 372 -37.50 -7.56 -0.19
C THR A 372 -38.50 -6.87 -1.11
N VAL A 373 -39.58 -6.27 -0.57
CA VAL A 373 -40.75 -5.86 -1.36
C VAL A 373 -40.43 -4.88 -2.50
N VAL A 374 -39.45 -4.00 -2.29
CA VAL A 374 -39.01 -2.97 -3.26
C VAL A 374 -38.23 -3.60 -4.43
N PHE A 375 -37.68 -4.81 -4.24
CA PHE A 375 -37.04 -5.63 -5.27
C PHE A 375 -38.05 -6.59 -5.92
N ASP A 376 -38.98 -7.13 -5.14
CA ASP A 376 -40.00 -8.08 -5.61
C ASP A 376 -41.09 -7.40 -6.47
N TYR A 377 -41.42 -6.15 -6.16
CA TYR A 377 -42.40 -5.31 -6.88
C TYR A 377 -41.74 -3.97 -7.28
N PRO A 378 -40.83 -3.99 -8.28
CA PRO A 378 -39.96 -2.85 -8.56
C PRO A 378 -40.64 -1.73 -9.37
N GLU A 379 -41.97 -1.58 -9.31
CA GLU A 379 -42.75 -0.55 -10.02
C GLU A 379 -43.85 0.00 -9.10
N ILE A 380 -44.19 1.29 -9.22
CA ILE A 380 -45.11 1.96 -8.28
C ILE A 380 -46.48 1.30 -8.29
N GLN A 381 -47.03 1.01 -9.48
CA GLN A 381 -48.36 0.41 -9.59
C GLN A 381 -48.37 -1.06 -9.13
N ALA A 382 -47.27 -1.79 -9.30
CA ALA A 382 -47.12 -3.15 -8.77
C ALA A 382 -47.05 -3.14 -7.23
N LEU A 383 -46.29 -2.21 -6.64
CA LEU A 383 -46.20 -2.06 -5.19
C LEU A 383 -47.50 -1.50 -4.57
N ALA A 384 -48.17 -0.57 -5.25
CA ALA A 384 -49.44 -0.01 -4.82
C ALA A 384 -50.56 -1.06 -4.81
N ARG A 385 -50.61 -1.92 -5.84
CA ARG A 385 -51.51 -3.10 -5.85
C ARG A 385 -51.16 -4.07 -4.74
N HIS A 386 -49.90 -4.47 -4.59
CA HIS A 386 -49.51 -5.40 -3.54
C HIS A 386 -49.82 -4.89 -2.12
N ILE A 387 -49.57 -3.61 -1.84
CA ILE A 387 -49.95 -2.97 -0.56
C ILE A 387 -51.48 -2.81 -0.46
N GLY A 388 -52.16 -2.51 -1.57
CA GLY A 388 -53.62 -2.42 -1.65
C GLY A 388 -54.33 -3.76 -1.40
N ASP A 389 -53.74 -4.86 -1.86
CA ASP A 389 -54.18 -6.24 -1.64
C ASP A 389 -53.93 -6.66 -0.17
N GLU A 390 -52.75 -6.38 0.40
CA GLU A 390 -52.49 -6.63 1.83
C GLU A 390 -53.36 -5.78 2.78
N LEU A 391 -53.70 -4.55 2.39
CA LEU A 391 -54.71 -3.71 3.08
C LEU A 391 -56.15 -4.09 2.70
N GLY A 392 -56.34 -4.90 1.65
CA GLY A 392 -57.62 -5.32 1.09
C GLY A 392 -58.14 -6.62 1.69
N GLU A 393 -57.26 -7.51 2.15
CA GLU A 393 -57.64 -8.67 2.99
C GLU A 393 -58.10 -8.25 4.41
N ILE A 394 -58.01 -6.96 4.76
CA ILE A 394 -58.68 -6.37 5.93
C ILE A 394 -60.10 -5.94 5.54
N ASP A 395 -60.99 -6.92 5.37
CA ASP A 395 -62.43 -6.67 5.24
C ASP A 395 -63.00 -6.20 6.60
N PRO A 396 -63.61 -5.00 6.70
CA PRO A 396 -64.19 -4.50 7.94
C PRO A 396 -65.32 -5.35 8.54
N GLU A 397 -65.89 -6.33 7.81
CA GLU A 397 -66.93 -7.23 8.33
C GLU A 397 -66.72 -8.74 8.07
N ALA A 398 -65.54 -9.19 7.59
CA ALA A 398 -65.26 -10.63 7.48
C ALA A 398 -64.59 -11.23 8.75
N THR A 399 -65.39 -11.93 9.55
CA THR A 399 -65.00 -12.77 10.69
C THR A 399 -63.85 -13.75 10.33
N PRO A 400 -62.89 -14.06 11.24
CA PRO A 400 -61.52 -14.39 10.85
C PRO A 400 -61.32 -15.84 10.37
N GLN A 401 -60.47 -16.07 9.35
CA GLN A 401 -59.95 -17.42 9.06
C GLN A 401 -58.62 -17.51 8.26
N LYS A 402 -57.65 -18.18 8.92
CA LYS A 402 -56.40 -18.84 8.45
C LYS A 402 -55.92 -18.75 6.97
N ARG A 403 -54.67 -18.28 6.83
CA ARG A 403 -53.67 -18.54 5.76
C ARG A 403 -53.73 -19.91 5.03
N PRO A 404 -53.40 -19.90 3.73
CA PRO A 404 -52.45 -20.84 3.11
C PRO A 404 -51.29 -20.15 2.34
N ALA A 405 -50.53 -20.92 1.53
CA ALA A 405 -49.14 -20.68 1.11
C ALA A 405 -48.93 -20.16 -0.34
N PRO A 406 -47.72 -19.70 -0.75
CA PRO A 406 -47.51 -18.82 -1.91
C PRO A 406 -47.17 -19.51 -3.26
N ALA A 407 -47.51 -18.84 -4.36
CA ALA A 407 -47.10 -19.07 -5.76
C ALA A 407 -47.64 -17.91 -6.66
N PRO A 408 -47.25 -17.72 -7.95
CA PRO A 408 -46.06 -18.14 -8.70
C PRO A 408 -45.36 -16.99 -9.50
N GLN A 409 -44.29 -17.30 -10.25
CA GLN A 409 -43.53 -16.38 -11.12
C GLN A 409 -44.21 -16.02 -12.47
N PRO A 410 -43.86 -14.87 -13.10
CA PRO A 410 -44.26 -14.55 -14.48
C PRO A 410 -43.37 -15.20 -15.57
N LYS A 411 -44.02 -15.67 -16.65
CA LYS A 411 -43.46 -16.01 -17.98
C LYS A 411 -43.71 -14.83 -18.94
N ALA A 412 -43.17 -14.72 -20.16
CA ALA A 412 -41.95 -15.18 -20.85
C ALA A 412 -41.96 -14.50 -22.25
N ARG A 413 -40.80 -14.24 -22.89
CA ARG A 413 -40.78 -13.97 -24.35
C ARG A 413 -40.85 -15.28 -25.13
N GLN A 414 -41.54 -15.27 -26.27
CA GLN A 414 -41.83 -16.47 -27.06
C GLN A 414 -40.58 -17.09 -27.71
N ALA A 415 -40.54 -18.42 -27.69
CA ALA A 415 -39.60 -19.25 -28.45
C ALA A 415 -40.28 -19.82 -29.71
N PRO A 416 -39.54 -20.22 -30.76
CA PRO A 416 -40.09 -20.89 -31.93
C PRO A 416 -40.63 -22.31 -31.62
N GLU A 417 -41.57 -22.77 -32.44
CA GLU A 417 -42.39 -23.98 -32.19
C GLU A 417 -41.64 -25.33 -32.26
N PRO A 418 -42.09 -26.36 -31.51
CA PRO A 418 -41.55 -27.72 -31.55
C PRO A 418 -42.23 -28.62 -32.60
N GLN A 419 -41.45 -29.54 -33.19
CA GLN A 419 -41.96 -30.63 -34.03
C GLN A 419 -42.45 -31.85 -33.21
N PRO A 420 -43.39 -32.66 -33.72
CA PRO A 420 -43.97 -33.80 -33.00
C PRO A 420 -43.02 -35.02 -32.91
N PRO A 421 -43.19 -35.89 -31.89
CA PRO A 421 -42.26 -36.99 -31.60
C PRO A 421 -42.49 -38.24 -32.47
N ALA A 422 -41.39 -38.85 -32.92
CA ALA A 422 -41.38 -40.20 -33.50
C ALA A 422 -41.13 -41.27 -32.42
N GLN A 423 -41.75 -42.44 -32.58
CA GLN A 423 -41.67 -43.58 -31.66
C GLN A 423 -40.37 -44.40 -31.81
N PRO A 424 -39.99 -45.26 -30.83
CA PRO A 424 -38.64 -45.81 -30.71
C PRO A 424 -38.42 -47.22 -31.31
N ALA A 425 -37.17 -47.68 -31.18
CA ALA A 425 -36.60 -49.02 -31.45
C ALA A 425 -36.04 -49.25 -32.89
N PRO A 426 -35.07 -50.18 -33.08
CA PRO A 426 -34.47 -51.11 -32.12
C PRO A 426 -32.92 -51.03 -31.98
N GLU A 427 -32.37 -51.96 -31.19
CA GLU A 427 -30.97 -52.08 -30.79
C GLU A 427 -30.01 -52.59 -31.89
N ALA A 428 -28.72 -52.39 -31.61
CA ALA A 428 -27.58 -53.24 -31.98
C ALA A 428 -27.35 -53.64 -33.46
N ARG A 429 -26.34 -53.01 -34.08
CA ARG A 429 -25.48 -53.67 -35.09
C ARG A 429 -24.07 -53.07 -35.12
N SER A 430 -23.11 -53.92 -34.73
CA SER A 430 -21.67 -53.93 -35.06
C SER A 430 -21.06 -52.71 -35.79
N VAL A 431 -20.18 -51.99 -35.11
CA VAL A 431 -19.17 -51.14 -35.77
C VAL A 431 -18.04 -52.05 -36.30
N PRO A 432 -17.64 -51.95 -37.58
CA PRO A 432 -16.50 -52.71 -38.11
C PRO A 432 -15.15 -52.08 -37.72
N GLU A 433 -14.11 -52.91 -37.61
CA GLU A 433 -12.75 -52.47 -37.33
C GLU A 433 -12.22 -51.47 -38.39
N PRO A 434 -11.52 -50.39 -37.98
CA PRO A 434 -10.82 -49.53 -38.93
C PRO A 434 -9.48 -50.16 -39.34
N GLN A 435 -9.40 -50.66 -40.58
CA GLN A 435 -8.11 -51.00 -41.18
C GLN A 435 -7.24 -49.74 -41.41
N PRO A 436 -5.90 -49.84 -41.27
CA PRO A 436 -5.01 -48.68 -41.31
C PRO A 436 -4.80 -48.18 -42.73
N THR A 437 -5.24 -46.96 -43.02
CA THR A 437 -4.84 -46.23 -44.24
C THR A 437 -3.76 -45.22 -43.91
N ALA A 438 -2.50 -45.66 -43.98
CA ALA A 438 -1.34 -44.79 -43.84
C ALA A 438 -1.30 -43.76 -44.98
N ARG A 439 -1.68 -42.50 -44.68
CA ARG A 439 -1.21 -41.35 -45.46
C ARG A 439 0.14 -40.91 -44.89
N PRO A 440 1.18 -40.71 -45.73
CA PRO A 440 2.46 -40.23 -45.24
C PRO A 440 2.29 -38.82 -44.68
N VAL A 441 2.52 -38.65 -43.39
CA VAL A 441 2.74 -37.34 -42.79
C VAL A 441 3.94 -36.74 -43.51
N GLN A 442 3.80 -35.54 -44.06
CA GLN A 442 4.94 -34.82 -44.65
C GLN A 442 6.00 -34.65 -43.56
N ARG A 443 7.14 -35.30 -43.76
CA ARG A 443 8.34 -35.11 -42.96
C ARG A 443 8.74 -33.64 -43.13
N ILE A 444 8.48 -32.82 -42.12
CA ILE A 444 9.06 -31.47 -42.07
C ILE A 444 10.57 -31.69 -42.01
N GLU A 445 11.26 -31.34 -43.08
CA GLU A 445 12.72 -31.48 -43.12
C GLU A 445 13.36 -30.56 -42.07
N PRO A 446 14.47 -30.98 -41.45
CA PRO A 446 15.18 -30.12 -40.52
C PRO A 446 15.58 -28.83 -41.24
N VAL A 447 15.31 -27.69 -40.61
CA VAL A 447 15.73 -26.37 -41.12
C VAL A 447 17.26 -26.34 -41.10
N SER A 448 17.84 -26.65 -42.26
CA SER A 448 19.28 -26.59 -42.46
C SER A 448 19.73 -25.13 -42.56
N GLU A 449 20.82 -24.84 -41.86
CA GLU A 449 21.73 -23.72 -42.10
C GLU A 449 21.07 -22.34 -42.33
N ARG A 450 20.56 -21.74 -41.24
CA ARG A 450 20.74 -20.29 -41.10
C ARG A 450 22.20 -20.01 -40.78
N SER A 451 22.89 -19.47 -41.78
CA SER A 451 24.23 -18.91 -41.73
C SER A 451 24.65 -18.33 -40.38
N SER A 452 25.86 -18.69 -39.96
CA SER A 452 26.70 -18.01 -38.97
C SER A 452 26.49 -16.48 -38.89
N GLY A 453 26.36 -15.93 -37.68
CA GLY A 453 26.68 -14.51 -37.46
C GLY A 453 25.91 -13.72 -36.40
N VAL A 454 24.82 -14.24 -35.82
CA VAL A 454 24.10 -13.52 -34.74
C VAL A 454 23.88 -14.43 -33.54
N GLN A 455 24.77 -14.28 -32.56
CA GLN A 455 24.56 -14.78 -31.21
C GLN A 455 23.46 -13.90 -30.59
N HIS A 456 22.23 -14.42 -30.49
CA HIS A 456 21.17 -13.73 -29.76
C HIS A 456 21.59 -13.66 -28.27
N ASP A 457 22.09 -12.51 -27.84
CA ASP A 457 22.35 -12.19 -26.43
C ASP A 457 21.01 -12.06 -25.70
N LEU A 458 20.39 -13.21 -25.42
CA LEU A 458 19.10 -13.31 -24.73
C LEU A 458 19.25 -12.66 -23.35
N GLU A 459 18.47 -11.60 -23.12
CA GLU A 459 18.52 -10.79 -21.90
C GLU A 459 18.45 -11.68 -20.65
N ARG A 460 19.59 -11.86 -19.96
CA ARG A 460 19.72 -12.78 -18.82
C ARG A 460 18.95 -12.24 -17.62
N ILE A 461 18.49 -13.13 -16.74
CA ILE A 461 17.66 -12.77 -15.58
C ILE A 461 18.43 -12.99 -14.29
N ALA A 462 18.57 -11.94 -13.48
CA ALA A 462 19.19 -11.98 -12.17
C ALA A 462 18.18 -12.40 -11.10
N ILE A 463 18.66 -13.21 -10.15
CA ILE A 463 17.96 -13.53 -8.90
C ILE A 463 18.52 -12.59 -7.84
N VAL A 464 17.76 -11.55 -7.47
CA VAL A 464 18.26 -10.46 -6.62
C VAL A 464 17.94 -10.64 -5.14
N GLY A 465 16.86 -11.36 -4.83
CA GLY A 465 16.53 -11.79 -3.48
C GLY A 465 15.83 -13.13 -3.46
N MET A 466 15.77 -13.77 -2.30
CA MET A 466 15.02 -15.00 -2.08
C MET A 466 14.61 -15.15 -0.61
N ALA A 467 13.60 -15.96 -0.33
CA ALA A 467 13.25 -16.38 1.02
C ALA A 467 12.58 -17.76 1.00
N CYS A 468 12.63 -18.45 2.13
CA CYS A 468 11.97 -19.73 2.31
C CYS A 468 11.48 -19.94 3.74
N ARG A 469 10.48 -20.81 3.88
CA ARG A 469 10.02 -21.42 5.13
C ARG A 469 9.84 -22.91 4.84
N PHE A 470 10.76 -23.73 5.32
CA PHE A 470 10.89 -25.17 5.03
C PHE A 470 10.93 -25.99 6.34
N PRO A 471 10.78 -27.32 6.28
CA PRO A 471 10.79 -28.16 7.48
C PRO A 471 12.08 -28.02 8.27
N GLY A 472 11.98 -27.75 9.57
CA GLY A 472 13.12 -27.47 10.47
C GLY A 472 14.00 -26.27 10.05
N ALA A 473 13.48 -25.37 9.20
CA ALA A 473 14.23 -24.26 8.61
C ALA A 473 13.30 -23.06 8.28
N PRO A 474 13.03 -22.16 9.25
CA PRO A 474 12.10 -21.05 9.06
C PRO A 474 12.63 -19.92 8.15
N ASP A 475 13.92 -19.93 7.81
CA ASP A 475 14.61 -18.90 7.03
C ASP A 475 15.83 -19.46 6.24
N LEU A 476 16.45 -18.62 5.39
CA LEU A 476 17.62 -19.00 4.59
C LEU A 476 18.83 -19.44 5.43
N PRO A 477 19.26 -18.73 6.50
CA PRO A 477 20.41 -19.14 7.31
C PRO A 477 20.17 -20.48 8.01
N SER A 478 18.96 -20.73 8.52
CA SER A 478 18.61 -22.01 9.14
C SER A 478 18.56 -23.15 8.13
N TYR A 479 18.03 -22.90 6.92
CA TYR A 479 18.07 -23.87 5.82
C TYR A 479 19.52 -24.22 5.43
N TRP A 480 20.39 -23.23 5.29
CA TRP A 480 21.81 -23.49 5.01
C TRP A 480 22.50 -24.27 6.14
N ARG A 481 22.27 -23.91 7.41
CA ARG A 481 22.81 -24.66 8.57
C ARG A 481 22.35 -26.12 8.58
N GLN A 482 21.06 -26.36 8.29
CA GLN A 482 20.49 -27.71 8.21
C GLN A 482 21.12 -28.53 7.07
N LEU A 483 21.24 -27.94 5.87
CA LEU A 483 21.86 -28.56 4.70
C LEU A 483 23.34 -28.90 4.94
N LYS A 484 24.09 -27.96 5.51
CA LYS A 484 25.52 -28.13 5.84
C LYS A 484 25.74 -29.19 6.92
N ALA A 485 24.84 -29.28 7.91
CA ALA A 485 24.88 -30.35 8.91
C ALA A 485 24.52 -31.74 8.32
N GLY A 486 23.99 -31.81 7.09
CA GLY A 486 23.47 -33.05 6.51
C GLY A 486 22.28 -33.60 7.29
N ALA A 487 21.44 -32.72 7.85
CA ALA A 487 20.31 -33.11 8.69
C ALA A 487 19.09 -33.56 7.87
N GLU A 488 18.31 -34.47 8.45
CA GLU A 488 16.99 -34.91 7.99
C GLU A 488 15.93 -34.17 8.81
N ALA A 489 15.01 -33.47 8.14
CA ALA A 489 13.91 -32.70 8.74
C ALA A 489 12.55 -33.42 8.64
N VAL A 490 12.54 -34.68 8.22
CA VAL A 490 11.36 -35.54 8.19
C VAL A 490 11.12 -36.12 9.59
N THR A 491 9.99 -35.78 10.21
CA THR A 491 9.64 -36.20 11.58
C THR A 491 8.55 -37.28 11.58
N ASP A 492 8.44 -37.99 12.70
CA ASP A 492 7.24 -38.78 13.02
C ASP A 492 6.16 -37.81 13.56
N GLY A 493 5.06 -37.65 12.83
CA GLY A 493 4.01 -36.67 13.11
C GLY A 493 4.43 -35.21 12.87
N ARG A 494 3.43 -34.30 12.88
CA ARG A 494 3.70 -32.85 12.96
C ARG A 494 4.14 -32.52 14.40
N PRO A 495 5.20 -31.71 14.59
CA PRO A 495 5.66 -31.31 15.92
C PRO A 495 4.67 -30.38 16.67
N ASP A 496 3.85 -29.62 15.94
CA ASP A 496 2.94 -28.61 16.51
C ASP A 496 1.59 -29.20 16.98
N GLU A 497 1.17 -28.86 18.20
CA GLU A 497 -0.22 -29.07 18.64
C GLU A 497 -1.17 -28.09 17.94
N GLY A 498 -2.27 -28.59 17.37
CA GLY A 498 -3.24 -27.74 16.65
C GLY A 498 -4.34 -28.54 15.95
N PRO A 499 -5.31 -27.89 15.26
CA PRO A 499 -6.47 -28.56 14.65
C PRO A 499 -6.15 -29.49 13.47
N TRP A 500 -4.88 -29.58 13.06
CA TRP A 500 -4.32 -30.53 12.09
C TRP A 500 -3.63 -31.73 12.75
N SER A 501 -3.69 -31.89 14.08
CA SER A 501 -3.21 -33.09 14.76
C SER A 501 -3.99 -34.32 14.25
N GLY A 502 -3.30 -35.23 13.56
CA GLY A 502 -3.90 -36.42 12.93
C GLY A 502 -4.32 -36.28 11.47
N VAL A 503 -3.99 -35.16 10.80
CA VAL A 503 -4.26 -34.94 9.37
C VAL A 503 -3.28 -35.69 8.45
N ILE A 504 -1.97 -35.63 8.74
CA ILE A 504 -1.11 -36.77 8.45
C ILE A 504 -1.33 -37.75 9.59
N GLY A 505 -1.34 -39.04 9.25
CA GLY A 505 -1.83 -40.11 10.11
C GLY A 505 -1.19 -40.16 11.50
N ASP A 506 -1.88 -40.88 12.37
CA ASP A 506 -1.52 -41.13 13.76
C ASP A 506 0.01 -41.26 13.94
N PRO A 507 0.66 -40.43 14.78
CA PRO A 507 2.10 -40.55 15.06
C PRO A 507 2.47 -41.88 15.72
N THR A 508 1.48 -42.66 16.18
CA THR A 508 1.63 -44.04 16.68
C THR A 508 1.29 -45.11 15.63
N ALA A 509 0.95 -44.73 14.38
CA ALA A 509 0.65 -45.65 13.30
C ALA A 509 1.79 -46.64 13.03
N ALA A 510 1.43 -47.90 12.79
CA ALA A 510 2.37 -48.97 12.49
C ALA A 510 3.07 -48.79 11.12
N GLU A 511 2.41 -48.14 10.16
CA GLU A 511 2.96 -47.87 8.82
C GLU A 511 3.65 -46.49 8.78
N ALA A 512 4.96 -46.47 8.52
CA ALA A 512 5.74 -45.24 8.41
C ALA A 512 5.20 -44.27 7.33
N THR A 513 4.58 -44.81 6.27
CA THR A 513 3.88 -44.07 5.21
C THR A 513 2.79 -43.14 5.73
N ASN A 514 2.09 -43.51 6.82
CA ASN A 514 1.06 -42.67 7.42
C ASN A 514 1.61 -41.83 8.59
N ARG A 515 2.87 -42.07 9.01
CA ARG A 515 3.47 -41.50 10.22
C ARG A 515 4.46 -40.37 9.93
N ARG A 516 5.19 -40.43 8.82
CA ARG A 516 6.32 -39.52 8.52
C ARG A 516 5.98 -38.41 7.52
N GLY A 517 6.50 -37.21 7.78
CA GLY A 517 6.33 -36.04 6.93
C GLY A 517 7.39 -34.97 7.20
N GLY A 518 7.64 -34.10 6.22
CA GLY A 518 8.40 -32.86 6.45
C GLY A 518 7.43 -31.71 6.74
N PHE A 519 7.41 -31.18 7.97
CA PHE A 519 6.42 -30.17 8.37
C PHE A 519 7.05 -28.81 8.63
N VAL A 520 6.35 -27.74 8.26
CA VAL A 520 6.71 -26.40 8.73
C VAL A 520 6.14 -26.17 10.13
N GLU A 521 6.96 -25.60 11.01
CA GLU A 521 6.56 -25.20 12.36
C GLU A 521 5.65 -23.96 12.31
N GLY A 522 4.64 -23.92 13.19
CA GLY A 522 3.78 -22.77 13.43
C GLY A 522 2.84 -22.43 12.26
N LEU A 523 2.28 -23.44 11.58
CA LEU A 523 1.43 -23.27 10.40
C LEU A 523 0.11 -22.50 10.68
N ASP A 524 -0.32 -22.42 11.94
CA ASP A 524 -1.39 -21.51 12.42
C ASP A 524 -0.99 -20.04 12.38
N GLN A 525 0.28 -19.74 12.64
CA GLN A 525 0.76 -18.41 12.96
C GLN A 525 0.83 -17.52 11.72
N PHE A 526 0.36 -16.28 11.86
CA PHE A 526 0.35 -15.26 10.81
C PHE A 526 0.15 -13.87 11.41
N ASP A 527 0.98 -12.89 11.03
CA ASP A 527 0.74 -11.48 11.42
C ASP A 527 -0.33 -10.83 10.52
N ALA A 528 -1.58 -11.20 10.74
CA ALA A 528 -2.73 -10.65 10.00
C ALA A 528 -2.79 -9.12 10.07
N LYS A 529 -2.46 -8.53 11.23
CA LYS A 529 -2.46 -7.08 11.42
C LYS A 529 -1.37 -6.41 10.58
N PHE A 530 -0.22 -7.06 10.38
CA PHE A 530 0.81 -6.56 9.48
C PHE A 530 0.30 -6.38 8.05
N PHE A 531 -0.46 -7.34 7.52
CA PHE A 531 -1.01 -7.30 6.16
C PHE A 531 -2.35 -6.56 6.05
N GLY A 532 -2.84 -5.95 7.13
CA GLY A 532 -4.13 -5.23 7.15
C GLY A 532 -5.36 -6.15 7.15
N ILE A 533 -5.18 -7.43 7.44
CA ILE A 533 -6.20 -8.48 7.39
C ILE A 533 -6.86 -8.61 8.77
N GLN A 534 -8.19 -8.73 8.79
CA GLN A 534 -8.93 -8.86 10.04
C GLN A 534 -8.73 -10.26 10.67
N PRO A 535 -8.64 -10.40 12.01
CA PRO A 535 -8.45 -11.70 12.66
C PRO A 535 -9.52 -12.75 12.30
N ILE A 536 -10.75 -12.33 12.03
CA ILE A 536 -11.85 -13.21 11.61
C ILE A 536 -11.66 -13.73 10.17
N GLU A 537 -11.08 -12.92 9.28
CA GLU A 537 -10.73 -13.32 7.92
C GLU A 537 -9.50 -14.24 7.93
N ALA A 538 -8.46 -13.85 8.67
CA ALA A 538 -7.23 -14.63 8.79
C ALA A 538 -7.47 -16.08 9.23
N ARG A 539 -8.42 -16.31 10.16
CA ARG A 539 -8.85 -17.65 10.57
C ARG A 539 -9.45 -18.49 9.45
N LYS A 540 -10.08 -17.88 8.44
CA LYS A 540 -10.66 -18.56 7.27
C LYS A 540 -9.71 -18.63 6.07
N MET A 541 -8.54 -17.97 6.12
CA MET A 541 -7.52 -18.07 5.07
C MET A 541 -6.76 -19.39 5.13
N ASP A 542 -6.58 -20.03 3.98
CA ASP A 542 -5.66 -21.15 3.78
C ASP A 542 -4.24 -20.75 4.26
N PRO A 543 -3.59 -21.54 5.14
CA PRO A 543 -2.24 -21.27 5.62
C PRO A 543 -1.20 -21.02 4.52
N ARG A 544 -1.42 -21.57 3.31
CA ARG A 544 -0.56 -21.33 2.15
C ARG A 544 -0.63 -19.88 1.66
N GLN A 545 -1.79 -19.20 1.77
CA GLN A 545 -1.87 -17.74 1.49
C GLN A 545 -1.06 -16.94 2.52
N ARG A 546 -1.12 -17.34 3.79
CA ARG A 546 -0.42 -16.70 4.91
C ARG A 546 1.11 -16.79 4.71
N MET A 547 1.61 -18.00 4.46
CA MET A 547 3.03 -18.25 4.17
C MET A 547 3.50 -17.52 2.91
N LEU A 548 2.69 -17.46 1.85
CA LEU A 548 3.05 -16.72 0.63
C LEU A 548 3.23 -15.22 0.89
N LEU A 549 2.36 -14.59 1.68
CA LEU A 549 2.47 -13.17 2.04
C LEU A 549 3.75 -12.88 2.83
N GLU A 550 4.01 -13.68 3.87
CA GLU A 550 5.22 -13.54 4.71
C GLU A 550 6.50 -13.81 3.92
N THR A 551 6.55 -14.91 3.16
CA THR A 551 7.74 -15.28 2.37
C THR A 551 8.00 -14.29 1.23
N SER A 552 6.95 -13.71 0.63
CA SER A 552 7.11 -12.66 -0.38
C SER A 552 7.65 -11.36 0.21
N TRP A 553 7.23 -10.99 1.43
CA TRP A 553 7.81 -9.85 2.15
C TRP A 553 9.30 -10.11 2.47
N HIS A 554 9.64 -11.27 3.03
CA HIS A 554 11.02 -11.63 3.35
C HIS A 554 11.91 -11.71 2.09
N ALA A 555 11.39 -12.14 0.94
CA ALA A 555 12.17 -12.18 -0.31
C ALA A 555 12.50 -10.77 -0.85
N LEU A 556 11.62 -9.78 -0.63
CA LEU A 556 11.88 -8.37 -0.92
C LEU A 556 12.85 -7.74 0.08
N GLU A 557 12.74 -8.07 1.38
CA GLU A 557 13.74 -7.69 2.39
C GLU A 557 15.13 -8.25 2.05
N ASP A 558 15.22 -9.52 1.64
CA ASP A 558 16.47 -10.14 1.19
C ASP A 558 17.01 -9.48 -0.09
N ALA A 559 16.15 -9.07 -1.03
CA ALA A 559 16.54 -8.28 -2.19
C ALA A 559 17.06 -6.87 -1.83
N GLY A 560 16.80 -6.38 -0.60
CA GLY A 560 17.07 -5.00 -0.20
C GLY A 560 16.09 -3.97 -0.78
N ILE A 561 14.90 -4.43 -1.21
CA ILE A 561 13.91 -3.61 -1.93
C ILE A 561 12.75 -3.26 -0.99
N ASP A 562 12.54 -1.97 -0.73
CA ASP A 562 11.33 -1.49 -0.05
C ASP A 562 10.08 -1.74 -0.93
N PRO A 563 9.03 -2.45 -0.44
CA PRO A 563 7.78 -2.60 -1.17
C PRO A 563 7.02 -1.27 -1.37
N GLY A 564 7.33 -0.21 -0.63
CA GLY A 564 6.71 1.11 -0.76
C GLY A 564 6.79 1.70 -2.18
N PRO A 565 8.01 1.91 -2.73
CA PRO A 565 8.23 2.33 -4.11
C PRO A 565 7.68 1.40 -5.21
N LEU A 566 7.41 0.12 -4.90
CA LEU A 566 6.84 -0.82 -5.89
C LEU A 566 5.34 -0.60 -6.15
N LYS A 567 4.66 0.21 -5.33
CA LYS A 567 3.24 0.52 -5.49
C LYS A 567 2.97 1.26 -6.80
N GLY A 568 2.00 0.77 -7.57
CA GLY A 568 1.66 1.29 -8.90
C GLY A 568 2.60 0.83 -10.02
N THR A 569 3.69 0.12 -9.71
CA THR A 569 4.64 -0.37 -10.72
C THR A 569 4.17 -1.69 -11.35
N ARG A 570 4.79 -2.05 -12.48
CA ARG A 570 4.60 -3.35 -13.15
C ARG A 570 5.35 -4.51 -12.45
N ALA A 571 5.51 -4.43 -11.13
CA ALA A 571 5.88 -5.57 -10.31
C ALA A 571 4.81 -6.67 -10.45
N SER A 572 5.21 -7.93 -10.36
CA SER A 572 4.36 -9.08 -10.69
C SER A 572 4.61 -10.26 -9.77
N VAL A 573 3.67 -11.21 -9.71
CA VAL A 573 3.78 -12.42 -8.89
C VAL A 573 3.33 -13.64 -9.67
N PHE A 574 4.19 -14.64 -9.74
CA PHE A 574 3.93 -15.96 -10.31
C PHE A 574 4.22 -16.99 -9.22
N ALA A 575 3.26 -17.81 -8.82
CA ALA A 575 3.58 -18.88 -7.87
C ALA A 575 2.83 -20.17 -8.12
N GLY A 576 3.51 -21.28 -7.83
CA GLY A 576 2.97 -22.62 -7.87
C GLY A 576 2.18 -22.97 -6.61
N LEU A 577 0.92 -23.37 -6.77
CA LEU A 577 0.09 -23.94 -5.71
C LEU A 577 -0.98 -24.86 -6.29
N GLY A 578 -1.15 -26.03 -5.67
CA GLY A 578 -2.22 -26.98 -6.01
C GLY A 578 -3.57 -26.61 -5.38
N SER A 579 -4.55 -27.50 -5.54
CA SER A 579 -5.85 -27.45 -4.86
C SER A 579 -5.73 -27.19 -3.35
N SER A 580 -6.72 -26.48 -2.79
CA SER A 580 -6.74 -26.18 -1.35
C SER A 580 -7.24 -27.38 -0.54
N GLU A 581 -6.29 -28.12 0.04
CA GLU A 581 -6.57 -29.12 1.08
C GLU A 581 -7.23 -28.48 2.32
N TYR A 582 -7.04 -27.18 2.56
CA TYR A 582 -7.69 -26.44 3.65
C TYR A 582 -9.21 -26.31 3.47
N ARG A 583 -9.69 -26.19 2.22
CA ARG A 583 -11.13 -26.19 1.92
C ARG A 583 -11.79 -27.51 2.33
N ASP A 584 -11.12 -28.64 2.05
CA ASP A 584 -11.61 -29.97 2.43
C ASP A 584 -11.70 -30.09 3.97
N LEU A 585 -10.70 -29.55 4.68
CA LEU A 585 -10.68 -29.50 6.14
C LEU A 585 -11.81 -28.63 6.74
N ILE A 586 -12.07 -27.45 6.16
CA ILE A 586 -13.20 -26.58 6.56
C ILE A 586 -14.53 -27.31 6.35
N ALA A 587 -14.73 -27.93 5.19
CA ALA A 587 -15.94 -28.67 4.87
C ALA A 587 -16.15 -29.87 5.81
N ALA A 588 -15.07 -30.62 6.12
CA ALA A 588 -15.11 -31.72 7.08
C ALA A 588 -15.46 -31.27 8.52
N ALA A 589 -15.10 -30.03 8.89
CA ALA A 589 -15.47 -29.42 10.17
C ALA A 589 -16.92 -28.87 10.20
N GLY A 590 -17.70 -29.03 9.12
CA GLY A 590 -19.07 -28.52 9.04
C GLY A 590 -19.15 -26.99 9.07
N GLN A 591 -18.11 -26.31 8.59
CA GLN A 591 -18.03 -24.85 8.50
C GLN A 591 -18.16 -24.39 7.05
N ASP A 592 -18.71 -23.18 6.83
CA ASP A 592 -18.77 -22.59 5.49
C ASP A 592 -17.40 -22.09 5.04
N ASP A 593 -16.95 -22.59 3.88
CA ASP A 593 -15.73 -22.15 3.18
C ASP A 593 -15.80 -20.67 2.81
N SER A 594 -14.65 -20.01 2.87
CA SER A 594 -14.47 -18.68 2.32
C SER A 594 -13.73 -18.79 1.00
N TYR A 595 -14.44 -18.52 -0.10
CA TYR A 595 -13.82 -18.46 -1.43
C TYR A 595 -12.58 -17.53 -1.46
N LEU A 596 -12.64 -16.39 -0.75
CA LEU A 596 -11.51 -15.47 -0.60
C LEU A 596 -10.38 -16.00 0.29
N GLY A 597 -10.67 -16.98 1.14
CA GLY A 597 -9.70 -17.68 1.99
C GLY A 597 -8.99 -18.84 1.30
N THR A 598 -9.63 -19.53 0.36
CA THR A 598 -9.12 -20.80 -0.23
C THR A 598 -8.81 -20.75 -1.73
N ALA A 599 -9.30 -19.77 -2.48
CA ALA A 599 -9.05 -19.69 -3.92
C ALA A 599 -7.58 -19.35 -4.26
N ALA A 600 -7.01 -20.07 -5.23
CA ALA A 600 -5.62 -19.90 -5.66
C ALA A 600 -5.36 -18.53 -6.35
N SER A 601 -6.32 -18.03 -7.12
CA SER A 601 -6.27 -16.68 -7.69
C SER A 601 -6.23 -15.60 -6.62
N VAL A 602 -7.00 -15.76 -5.54
CA VAL A 602 -6.99 -14.83 -4.41
C VAL A 602 -5.69 -14.93 -3.64
N ALA A 603 -5.07 -16.11 -3.52
CA ALA A 603 -3.74 -16.25 -2.90
C ALA A 603 -2.69 -15.33 -3.53
N ILE A 604 -2.62 -15.29 -4.87
CA ILE A 604 -1.63 -14.49 -5.60
C ILE A 604 -2.08 -13.03 -5.76
N GLY A 605 -3.38 -12.81 -6.03
CA GLY A 605 -3.96 -11.47 -6.06
C GLY A 605 -3.83 -10.72 -4.73
N ARG A 606 -3.86 -11.42 -3.59
CA ARG A 606 -3.68 -10.83 -2.26
C ARG A 606 -2.25 -10.35 -2.04
N ILE A 607 -1.23 -11.02 -2.60
CA ILE A 607 0.16 -10.56 -2.57
C ILE A 607 0.29 -9.25 -3.37
N ALA A 608 -0.22 -9.25 -4.61
CA ALA A 608 -0.23 -8.06 -5.46
C ALA A 608 -0.99 -6.89 -4.81
N PHE A 609 -2.16 -7.15 -4.22
CA PHE A 609 -2.95 -6.17 -3.47
C PHE A 609 -2.20 -5.61 -2.24
N SER A 610 -1.61 -6.47 -1.41
CA SER A 610 -0.90 -6.05 -0.19
C SER A 610 0.32 -5.17 -0.48
N PHE A 611 1.01 -5.38 -1.62
CA PHE A 611 2.17 -4.60 -2.02
C PHE A 611 1.85 -3.52 -3.07
N GLY A 612 0.62 -3.44 -3.57
CA GLY A 612 0.17 -2.47 -4.57
C GLY A 612 0.75 -2.68 -5.98
N PHE A 613 1.05 -3.92 -6.34
CA PHE A 613 1.60 -4.29 -7.65
C PHE A 613 0.52 -4.19 -8.75
N MET A 614 0.90 -3.70 -9.93
CA MET A 614 0.01 -3.54 -11.11
C MET A 614 0.36 -4.48 -12.28
N GLY A 615 1.37 -5.33 -12.14
CA GLY A 615 1.67 -6.38 -13.12
C GLY A 615 0.87 -7.68 -12.90
N PRO A 616 1.10 -8.72 -13.71
CA PRO A 616 0.38 -10.00 -13.62
C PRO A 616 0.49 -10.67 -12.25
N ALA A 617 -0.62 -11.27 -11.81
CA ALA A 617 -0.74 -12.05 -10.58
C ALA A 617 -1.24 -13.46 -10.94
N VAL A 618 -0.31 -14.38 -11.24
CA VAL A 618 -0.58 -15.65 -11.91
C VAL A 618 -0.43 -16.85 -10.95
N PRO A 619 -1.54 -17.48 -10.52
CA PRO A 619 -1.49 -18.80 -9.88
C PRO A 619 -1.20 -19.88 -10.92
N LEU A 620 -0.33 -20.84 -10.58
CA LEU A 620 0.02 -21.96 -11.44
C LEU A 620 -0.20 -23.29 -10.72
N ASP A 621 -1.09 -24.12 -11.26
CA ASP A 621 -1.18 -25.54 -10.86
C ASP A 621 -0.63 -26.42 -11.98
N MET A 622 0.64 -26.80 -11.82
CA MET A 622 1.33 -27.80 -12.66
C MET A 622 1.85 -28.93 -11.78
N THR A 623 1.18 -29.19 -10.65
CA THR A 623 1.62 -30.12 -9.60
C THR A 623 3.07 -29.85 -9.17
N CYS A 624 3.94 -30.86 -9.16
CA CYS A 624 5.30 -30.79 -8.64
C CYS A 624 6.27 -29.92 -9.48
N ALA A 625 5.89 -29.57 -10.71
CA ALA A 625 6.67 -28.65 -11.57
C ALA A 625 6.36 -27.16 -11.32
N ALA A 626 5.29 -26.84 -10.58
CA ALA A 626 4.67 -25.52 -10.60
C ALA A 626 5.60 -24.34 -10.25
N SER A 627 6.49 -24.49 -9.27
CA SER A 627 7.44 -23.41 -8.91
C SER A 627 8.53 -23.14 -9.94
N LEU A 628 9.00 -24.14 -10.70
CA LEU A 628 9.93 -23.87 -11.80
C LEU A 628 9.21 -23.31 -13.04
N VAL A 629 7.97 -23.73 -13.29
CA VAL A 629 7.11 -23.08 -14.30
C VAL A 629 6.88 -21.61 -13.96
N ALA A 630 6.69 -21.27 -12.67
CA ALA A 630 6.60 -19.89 -12.20
C ALA A 630 7.87 -19.08 -12.47
N VAL A 631 9.05 -19.64 -12.17
CA VAL A 631 10.35 -19.00 -12.49
C VAL A 631 10.54 -18.82 -13.99
N HIS A 632 10.16 -19.80 -14.81
CA HIS A 632 10.21 -19.70 -16.27
C HIS A 632 9.28 -18.62 -16.82
N GLN A 633 8.01 -18.58 -16.38
CA GLN A 633 7.02 -17.56 -16.76
C GLN A 633 7.50 -16.15 -16.39
N ALA A 634 7.93 -15.95 -15.14
CA ALA A 634 8.46 -14.69 -14.67
C ALA A 634 9.70 -14.23 -15.47
N ALA A 635 10.63 -15.14 -15.76
CA ALA A 635 11.78 -14.86 -16.62
C ALA A 635 11.36 -14.50 -18.05
N ALA A 636 10.35 -15.17 -18.61
CA ALA A 636 9.83 -14.87 -19.94
C ALA A 636 9.17 -13.48 -20.01
N SER A 637 8.34 -13.10 -19.04
CA SER A 637 7.72 -11.77 -18.97
C SER A 637 8.74 -10.65 -18.74
N LEU A 638 9.80 -10.90 -17.97
CA LEU A 638 10.92 -9.96 -17.80
C LEU A 638 11.68 -9.71 -19.10
N ARG A 639 12.00 -10.78 -19.86
CA ARG A 639 12.65 -10.70 -21.19
C ARG A 639 11.75 -10.03 -22.23
N GLN A 640 10.44 -10.23 -22.15
CA GLN A 640 9.44 -9.55 -23.01
C GLN A 640 9.13 -8.12 -22.55
N ARG A 641 9.66 -7.69 -21.41
CA ARG A 641 9.48 -6.35 -20.81
C ARG A 641 8.01 -6.01 -20.51
N GLU A 642 7.19 -7.04 -20.28
CA GLU A 642 5.83 -6.91 -19.75
C GLU A 642 5.85 -6.43 -18.29
N VAL A 643 6.88 -6.87 -17.55
CA VAL A 643 7.13 -6.59 -16.13
C VAL A 643 8.56 -6.11 -15.94
N ASP A 644 8.81 -5.42 -14.83
CA ASP A 644 10.14 -4.87 -14.49
C ASP A 644 10.77 -5.56 -13.27
N LEU A 645 9.94 -6.14 -12.42
CA LEU A 645 10.31 -6.99 -11.29
C LEU A 645 9.26 -8.11 -11.16
N ALA A 646 9.70 -9.32 -10.84
CA ALA A 646 8.80 -10.45 -10.67
C ALA A 646 9.16 -11.28 -9.42
N LEU A 647 8.17 -11.57 -8.59
CA LEU A 647 8.27 -12.60 -7.56
C LEU A 647 7.88 -13.94 -8.21
N ALA A 648 8.73 -14.95 -8.05
CA ALA A 648 8.49 -16.29 -8.57
C ALA A 648 8.70 -17.36 -7.50
N GLY A 649 7.87 -18.40 -7.45
CA GLY A 649 8.09 -19.48 -6.48
C GLY A 649 6.92 -20.43 -6.32
N GLY A 650 6.69 -20.92 -5.09
CA GLY A 650 5.57 -21.82 -4.82
C GLY A 650 5.37 -22.15 -3.34
N VAL A 651 4.24 -22.78 -3.04
CA VAL A 651 3.82 -23.14 -1.68
C VAL A 651 3.07 -24.48 -1.63
N HIS A 652 3.32 -25.26 -0.58
CA HIS A 652 2.56 -26.46 -0.25
C HIS A 652 2.36 -26.58 1.27
N ALA A 653 1.21 -27.14 1.68
CA ALA A 653 0.89 -27.50 3.06
C ALA A 653 0.00 -28.74 3.03
N ILE A 654 0.18 -29.64 4.00
CA ILE A 654 -0.48 -30.95 4.03
C ILE A 654 -1.62 -30.89 5.06
N LEU A 655 -2.85 -30.84 4.55
CA LEU A 655 -4.06 -30.50 5.30
C LEU A 655 -5.23 -31.48 5.09
N SER A 656 -5.11 -32.47 4.19
CA SER A 656 -6.21 -33.39 3.79
C SER A 656 -5.78 -34.88 3.81
N PRO A 657 -6.30 -35.72 4.74
CA PRO A 657 -6.04 -37.17 4.76
C PRO A 657 -6.45 -37.93 3.48
N PRO A 658 -7.54 -37.58 2.77
CA PRO A 658 -7.87 -38.18 1.47
C PRO A 658 -6.73 -38.14 0.44
N VAL A 659 -6.00 -37.02 0.33
CA VAL A 659 -4.88 -36.88 -0.62
C VAL A 659 -3.73 -37.81 -0.26
N MET A 660 -3.44 -37.95 1.05
CA MET A 660 -2.44 -38.88 1.57
C MET A 660 -2.76 -40.34 1.18
N ARG A 661 -4.03 -40.76 1.34
CA ARG A 661 -4.49 -42.11 0.97
C ARG A 661 -4.38 -42.36 -0.53
N PHE A 662 -4.80 -41.39 -1.36
CA PHE A 662 -4.67 -41.45 -2.82
C PHE A 662 -3.21 -41.67 -3.26
N MET A 663 -2.26 -40.87 -2.77
CA MET A 663 -0.84 -41.00 -3.16
C MET A 663 -0.25 -42.35 -2.74
N ARG A 664 -0.65 -42.87 -1.57
CA ARG A 664 -0.26 -44.22 -1.11
C ARG A 664 -0.84 -45.33 -1.99
N GLU A 665 -2.13 -45.26 -2.32
CA GLU A 665 -2.83 -46.27 -3.13
C GLU A 665 -2.32 -46.32 -4.58
N TYR A 666 -1.79 -45.21 -5.08
CA TYR A 666 -1.07 -45.12 -6.35
C TYR A 666 0.44 -45.43 -6.25
N GLY A 667 0.94 -45.85 -5.07
CA GLY A 667 2.33 -46.28 -4.88
C GLY A 667 3.38 -45.16 -4.96
N MET A 668 3.01 -43.90 -4.72
CA MET A 668 3.93 -42.76 -4.83
C MET A 668 4.78 -42.53 -3.58
N LEU A 669 4.32 -43.02 -2.42
CA LEU A 669 4.91 -42.73 -1.12
C LEU A 669 5.82 -43.85 -0.62
N SER A 670 7.00 -43.50 -0.09
CA SER A 670 7.94 -44.47 0.47
C SER A 670 7.34 -45.20 1.67
N ARG A 671 7.36 -46.53 1.63
CA ARG A 671 6.87 -47.41 2.70
C ARG A 671 7.73 -47.30 3.95
N THR A 672 9.00 -46.90 3.79
CA THR A 672 9.93 -46.68 4.91
C THR A 672 9.86 -45.27 5.48
N GLY A 673 9.09 -44.37 4.86
CA GLY A 673 9.03 -42.96 5.26
C GLY A 673 10.37 -42.24 5.08
N LEU A 674 11.12 -42.56 4.02
CA LEU A 674 12.40 -41.95 3.65
C LEU A 674 12.48 -41.73 2.14
N CYS A 675 12.89 -40.54 1.70
CA CYS A 675 13.24 -40.33 0.30
C CYS A 675 14.63 -40.94 0.04
N ARG A 676 14.69 -42.09 -0.63
CA ARG A 676 15.93 -42.82 -0.91
C ARG A 676 16.41 -42.66 -2.36
N THR A 677 16.45 -41.43 -2.85
CA THR A 677 16.79 -41.14 -4.25
C THR A 677 18.10 -41.82 -4.66
N PHE A 678 18.07 -42.46 -5.85
CA PHE A 678 19.18 -43.24 -6.43
C PHE A 678 19.62 -44.50 -5.67
N ASP A 679 19.05 -44.83 -4.52
CA ASP A 679 19.37 -46.06 -3.78
C ASP A 679 18.67 -47.29 -4.39
N ALA A 680 19.18 -48.49 -4.12
CA ALA A 680 18.52 -49.73 -4.51
C ALA A 680 17.19 -49.96 -3.76
N ASP A 681 17.02 -49.39 -2.57
CA ASP A 681 15.76 -49.43 -1.79
C ASP A 681 14.79 -48.27 -2.15
N ALA A 682 14.95 -47.60 -3.31
CA ALA A 682 14.13 -46.46 -3.73
C ALA A 682 12.67 -46.86 -4.06
N ASP A 683 11.72 -46.55 -3.18
CA ASP A 683 10.32 -46.98 -3.27
C ASP A 683 9.26 -45.85 -3.25
N GLY A 684 9.68 -44.59 -3.37
CA GLY A 684 8.82 -43.40 -3.40
C GLY A 684 9.38 -42.23 -2.58
N PHE A 685 8.56 -41.19 -2.39
CA PHE A 685 8.91 -40.00 -1.60
C PHE A 685 8.12 -39.90 -0.29
N VAL A 686 8.56 -38.99 0.59
CA VAL A 686 7.79 -38.52 1.75
C VAL A 686 7.21 -37.15 1.42
N ARG A 687 5.93 -36.89 1.71
CA ARG A 687 5.35 -35.55 1.50
C ARG A 687 6.01 -34.53 2.44
N GLY A 688 6.20 -33.30 1.96
CA GLY A 688 6.68 -32.19 2.79
C GLY A 688 5.95 -30.88 2.54
N GLU A 689 5.99 -29.98 3.49
CA GLU A 689 5.40 -28.65 3.44
C GLU A 689 6.46 -27.56 3.19
N GLY A 690 6.04 -26.42 2.66
CA GLY A 690 6.88 -25.22 2.70
C GLY A 690 6.52 -24.17 1.67
N CYS A 691 7.19 -23.03 1.78
CA CYS A 691 7.08 -21.92 0.84
C CYS A 691 8.48 -21.44 0.44
N GLY A 692 8.67 -21.11 -0.83
CA GLY A 692 9.87 -20.46 -1.33
C GLY A 692 9.52 -19.42 -2.38
N ILE A 693 10.15 -18.25 -2.32
CA ILE A 693 10.00 -17.15 -3.28
C ILE A 693 11.38 -16.64 -3.67
N VAL A 694 11.58 -16.32 -4.95
CA VAL A 694 12.72 -15.60 -5.49
C VAL A 694 12.25 -14.30 -6.15
N VAL A 695 13.06 -13.24 -6.04
CA VAL A 695 12.83 -11.94 -6.70
C VAL A 695 13.72 -11.87 -7.94
N LEU A 696 13.11 -11.60 -9.08
CA LEU A 696 13.73 -11.64 -10.40
C LEU A 696 13.69 -10.25 -11.06
N LYS A 697 14.82 -9.88 -11.68
CA LYS A 697 14.98 -8.68 -12.52
C LYS A 697 15.77 -9.04 -13.77
N ARG A 698 15.70 -8.23 -14.82
CA ARG A 698 16.66 -8.31 -15.93
C ARG A 698 18.07 -8.04 -15.36
N LEU A 699 19.07 -8.81 -15.80
CA LEU A 699 20.44 -8.73 -15.26
C LEU A 699 21.01 -7.32 -15.40
N LYS A 700 20.81 -6.68 -16.57
CA LYS A 700 21.28 -5.31 -16.84
C LYS A 700 20.67 -4.28 -15.88
N ASP A 701 19.39 -4.43 -15.56
CA ASP A 701 18.68 -3.54 -14.63
C ASP A 701 19.15 -3.78 -13.19
N ALA A 702 19.38 -5.04 -12.81
CA ALA A 702 19.95 -5.39 -11.51
C ALA A 702 21.39 -4.87 -11.32
N GLU A 703 22.21 -4.97 -12.37
CA GLU A 703 23.57 -4.40 -12.40
C GLU A 703 23.55 -2.86 -12.34
N ALA A 704 22.61 -2.22 -13.03
CA ALA A 704 22.46 -0.75 -13.05
C ALA A 704 21.98 -0.18 -11.71
N ASP A 705 21.03 -0.85 -11.06
CA ASP A 705 20.50 -0.44 -9.75
C ASP A 705 21.46 -0.79 -8.59
N GLY A 706 22.51 -1.58 -8.86
CA GLY A 706 23.50 -2.01 -7.88
C GLY A 706 22.98 -3.11 -6.95
N ASP A 707 21.98 -3.87 -7.40
CA ASP A 707 21.38 -4.96 -6.62
C ASP A 707 22.41 -6.01 -6.22
N ARG A 708 22.13 -6.66 -5.11
CA ARG A 708 22.77 -7.95 -4.80
C ARG A 708 22.23 -9.00 -5.77
N ILE A 709 23.11 -9.84 -6.32
CA ILE A 709 22.73 -10.92 -7.25
C ILE A 709 23.20 -12.24 -6.67
N TRP A 710 22.27 -13.11 -6.29
CA TRP A 710 22.53 -14.48 -5.81
C TRP A 710 23.03 -15.39 -6.93
N GLY A 711 22.51 -15.20 -8.13
CA GLY A 711 22.82 -15.98 -9.32
C GLY A 711 22.03 -15.48 -10.52
N VAL A 712 22.32 -16.05 -11.69
CA VAL A 712 21.74 -15.63 -12.97
C VAL A 712 21.14 -16.84 -13.67
N VAL A 713 19.85 -16.77 -13.98
CA VAL A 713 19.16 -17.72 -14.86
C VAL A 713 19.71 -17.54 -16.28
N GLN A 714 20.41 -18.55 -16.76
CA GLN A 714 20.97 -18.58 -18.11
C GLN A 714 19.86 -18.97 -19.11
N GLY A 715 19.22 -20.11 -18.87
CA GLY A 715 18.16 -20.67 -19.71
C GLY A 715 17.09 -21.37 -18.88
N SER A 716 15.89 -21.51 -19.44
CA SER A 716 14.85 -22.34 -18.83
C SER A 716 13.86 -22.83 -19.88
N ALA A 717 13.37 -24.05 -19.72
CA ALA A 717 12.39 -24.65 -20.62
C ALA A 717 11.25 -25.31 -19.82
N ILE A 718 10.10 -25.42 -20.49
CA ILE A 718 8.95 -26.20 -20.04
C ILE A 718 8.47 -27.06 -21.20
N ASN A 719 8.11 -28.31 -20.95
CA ASN A 719 7.51 -29.18 -21.98
C ASN A 719 6.56 -30.22 -21.36
N GLN A 720 6.13 -31.18 -22.17
CA GLN A 720 5.15 -32.20 -21.80
C GLN A 720 5.62 -33.60 -22.23
N ASN A 721 5.35 -34.60 -21.39
CA ASN A 721 5.64 -36.01 -21.68
C ASN A 721 4.90 -36.53 -22.92
N GLY A 722 3.76 -35.93 -23.27
CA GLY A 722 2.91 -36.33 -24.38
C GLY A 722 2.29 -37.71 -24.16
N ALA A 723 2.13 -38.48 -25.23
CA ALA A 723 1.66 -39.86 -25.14
C ALA A 723 2.77 -40.78 -24.56
N ALA A 724 2.68 -41.07 -23.27
CA ALA A 724 3.51 -42.04 -22.55
C ALA A 724 2.73 -43.32 -22.21
N ALA A 725 3.37 -44.32 -21.61
CA ALA A 725 2.75 -45.61 -21.28
C ALA A 725 1.55 -45.49 -20.31
N ALA A 726 1.56 -44.49 -19.44
CA ALA A 726 0.40 -44.02 -18.67
C ALA A 726 0.60 -42.54 -18.31
N LEU A 727 -0.46 -41.85 -17.86
CA LEU A 727 -0.45 -40.42 -17.54
C LEU A 727 0.67 -40.02 -16.54
N THR A 728 0.91 -40.88 -15.55
CA THR A 728 1.87 -40.65 -14.46
C THR A 728 3.28 -41.19 -14.72
N VAL A 729 3.52 -41.80 -15.88
CA VAL A 729 4.81 -42.41 -16.22
C VAL A 729 5.73 -41.36 -16.86
N PRO A 730 6.97 -41.16 -16.36
CA PRO A 730 7.91 -40.19 -16.91
C PRO A 730 8.42 -40.61 -18.31
N ASN A 731 8.83 -39.62 -19.11
CA ASN A 731 9.31 -39.83 -20.48
C ASN A 731 10.75 -39.27 -20.63
N GLY A 732 11.74 -40.16 -20.68
CA GLY A 732 13.16 -39.79 -20.79
C GLY A 732 13.46 -38.90 -22.01
N THR A 733 12.92 -39.24 -23.19
CA THR A 733 13.10 -38.44 -24.41
C THR A 733 12.38 -37.08 -24.35
N ALA A 734 11.38 -36.89 -23.48
CA ALA A 734 10.85 -35.55 -23.19
C ALA A 734 11.78 -34.75 -22.26
N GLN A 735 12.38 -35.42 -21.27
CA GLN A 735 13.37 -34.81 -20.36
C GLN A 735 14.68 -34.43 -21.08
N GLU A 736 15.18 -35.27 -22.00
CA GLU A 736 16.32 -34.94 -22.87
C GLU A 736 16.06 -33.66 -23.68
N ARG A 737 14.92 -33.59 -24.37
CA ARG A 737 14.52 -32.39 -25.14
C ARG A 737 14.39 -31.15 -24.25
N LEU A 738 13.85 -31.30 -23.04
CA LEU A 738 13.75 -30.20 -22.06
C LEU A 738 15.13 -29.65 -21.68
N TYR A 739 16.11 -30.54 -21.46
CA TYR A 739 17.48 -30.15 -21.15
C TYR A 739 18.15 -29.48 -22.35
N GLU A 740 17.96 -29.98 -23.57
CA GLU A 740 18.47 -29.36 -24.79
C GLU A 740 17.84 -27.97 -25.05
N GLU A 741 16.52 -27.81 -24.86
CA GLU A 741 15.79 -26.54 -25.01
C GLU A 741 16.21 -25.47 -23.99
N ALA A 742 16.49 -25.88 -22.74
CA ALA A 742 17.01 -24.97 -21.71
C ALA A 742 18.47 -24.59 -21.99
N LEU A 743 19.29 -25.56 -22.41
CA LEU A 743 20.70 -25.37 -22.73
C LEU A 743 20.92 -24.50 -23.98
N ALA A 744 20.03 -24.58 -24.97
CA ALA A 744 20.06 -23.72 -26.16
C ALA A 744 19.93 -22.22 -25.86
N GLN A 745 19.46 -21.84 -24.66
CA GLN A 745 19.40 -20.46 -24.18
C GLN A 745 20.59 -20.06 -23.31
N ALA A 746 21.38 -21.03 -22.83
CA ALA A 746 22.45 -20.81 -21.87
C ALA A 746 23.78 -20.43 -22.54
N SER A 747 24.62 -19.68 -21.82
CA SER A 747 25.93 -19.23 -22.33
C SER A 747 27.08 -20.22 -22.07
N PHE A 748 26.80 -21.51 -21.87
CA PHE A 748 27.80 -22.55 -21.54
C PHE A 748 27.50 -23.88 -22.23
N ALA A 749 28.50 -24.73 -22.41
CA ALA A 749 28.36 -26.03 -23.10
C ALA A 749 27.79 -27.14 -22.19
N PRO A 750 27.23 -28.25 -22.72
CA PRO A 750 26.65 -29.30 -21.86
C PRO A 750 27.63 -29.90 -20.82
N ARG A 751 28.91 -30.07 -21.20
CA ARG A 751 29.99 -30.49 -20.30
C ARG A 751 30.31 -29.50 -19.17
N ASP A 752 29.91 -28.23 -19.32
CA ASP A 752 30.21 -27.18 -18.35
C ASP A 752 29.25 -27.15 -17.16
N LEU A 753 28.12 -27.87 -17.21
CA LEU A 753 27.22 -27.99 -16.06
C LEU A 753 27.94 -28.72 -14.91
N ASP A 754 28.12 -28.08 -13.75
CA ASP A 754 28.85 -28.72 -12.64
C ASP A 754 27.96 -29.68 -11.85
N TYR A 755 26.72 -29.25 -11.56
CA TYR A 755 25.77 -29.96 -10.70
C TYR A 755 24.35 -29.96 -11.29
N ILE A 756 23.55 -30.97 -10.99
CA ILE A 756 22.11 -30.95 -11.25
C ILE A 756 21.34 -31.34 -9.97
N GLU A 757 20.46 -30.43 -9.57
CA GLU A 757 19.42 -30.67 -8.57
C GLU A 757 18.25 -31.35 -9.29
N VAL A 758 18.23 -32.69 -9.24
CA VAL A 758 17.26 -33.51 -9.96
C VAL A 758 15.86 -33.41 -9.35
N HIS A 759 14.84 -33.79 -10.13
CA HIS A 759 13.52 -34.00 -9.58
C HIS A 759 13.54 -35.18 -8.60
N GLY A 760 14.19 -36.30 -8.94
CA GLY A 760 14.68 -37.35 -8.02
C GLY A 760 13.75 -37.63 -6.84
N THR A 761 12.62 -38.27 -7.11
CA THR A 761 11.59 -38.60 -6.11
C THR A 761 11.89 -39.87 -5.34
N GLY A 762 12.98 -40.60 -5.62
CA GLY A 762 13.20 -41.91 -5.04
C GLY A 762 12.27 -42.96 -5.61
N SER A 763 11.85 -42.79 -6.87
CA SER A 763 10.95 -43.72 -7.54
C SER A 763 11.74 -44.73 -8.38
N GLU A 764 11.41 -46.01 -8.20
CA GLU A 764 12.06 -47.17 -8.85
C GLU A 764 12.26 -46.99 -10.37
N LEU A 765 11.27 -46.38 -11.06
CA LEU A 765 11.33 -46.12 -12.51
C LEU A 765 11.79 -44.69 -12.85
N GLY A 766 11.43 -43.68 -12.06
CA GLY A 766 11.68 -42.28 -12.41
C GLY A 766 13.14 -41.88 -12.25
N ASP A 767 13.80 -42.34 -11.19
CA ASP A 767 15.20 -42.02 -10.92
C ASP A 767 16.13 -42.53 -12.04
N PRO A 768 16.03 -43.79 -12.53
CA PRO A 768 16.82 -44.25 -13.68
C PRO A 768 16.49 -43.58 -15.02
N ILE A 769 15.27 -43.06 -15.19
CA ILE A 769 14.90 -42.33 -16.40
C ILE A 769 15.55 -40.93 -16.39
N GLU A 770 15.47 -40.22 -15.26
CA GLU A 770 16.05 -38.88 -15.12
C GLU A 770 17.58 -38.89 -15.21
N VAL A 771 18.26 -39.85 -14.57
CA VAL A 771 19.74 -39.94 -14.63
C VAL A 771 20.22 -40.23 -16.05
N ARG A 772 19.55 -41.11 -16.79
CA ARG A 772 19.89 -41.39 -18.19
C ARG A 772 19.63 -40.17 -19.09
N ALA A 773 18.49 -39.48 -18.93
CA ALA A 773 18.21 -38.26 -19.69
C ALA A 773 19.25 -37.14 -19.40
N ALA A 774 19.64 -36.95 -18.14
CA ALA A 774 20.64 -35.96 -17.75
C ALA A 774 22.02 -36.33 -18.29
N SER A 775 22.41 -37.60 -18.23
CA SER A 775 23.67 -38.10 -18.81
C SER A 775 23.70 -37.97 -20.34
N ALA A 776 22.59 -38.30 -21.02
CA ALA A 776 22.48 -38.25 -22.48
C ALA A 776 22.67 -36.84 -23.06
N VAL A 777 22.38 -35.78 -22.30
CA VAL A 777 22.56 -34.38 -22.71
C VAL A 777 23.82 -33.76 -22.10
N TYR A 778 23.95 -33.76 -20.78
CA TYR A 778 25.03 -33.08 -20.07
C TYR A 778 26.30 -33.91 -19.96
N GLY A 779 26.22 -35.24 -20.06
CA GLY A 779 27.37 -36.15 -20.07
C GLY A 779 28.19 -36.11 -21.37
N ARG A 780 27.65 -35.50 -22.43
CA ARG A 780 28.34 -35.33 -23.72
C ARG A 780 29.68 -34.63 -23.53
N GLU A 781 30.73 -35.25 -24.05
CA GLU A 781 32.10 -34.71 -24.08
C GLU A 781 32.66 -34.31 -22.70
N ARG A 782 32.27 -35.04 -21.63
CA ARG A 782 32.87 -34.93 -20.30
C ARG A 782 34.18 -35.72 -20.18
N ASP A 783 35.02 -35.22 -19.28
CA ASP A 783 36.15 -35.95 -18.71
C ASP A 783 35.64 -36.91 -17.63
N ALA A 784 36.17 -38.13 -17.59
CA ALA A 784 35.84 -39.14 -16.58
C ALA A 784 36.18 -38.66 -15.16
N GLU A 785 37.22 -37.83 -15.01
CA GLU A 785 37.59 -37.22 -13.73
C GLU A 785 36.70 -36.02 -13.34
N ARG A 786 35.80 -35.58 -14.24
CA ARG A 786 34.83 -34.49 -14.01
C ARG A 786 33.38 -34.91 -14.33
N PRO A 787 32.84 -35.94 -13.64
CA PRO A 787 31.46 -36.37 -13.82
C PRO A 787 30.47 -35.25 -13.45
N LEU A 788 29.28 -35.30 -14.03
CA LEU A 788 28.16 -34.45 -13.60
C LEU A 788 27.76 -34.81 -12.17
N LEU A 789 27.77 -33.85 -11.26
CA LEU A 789 27.38 -34.08 -9.88
C LEU A 789 25.85 -34.08 -9.74
N LEU A 790 25.28 -35.08 -9.07
CA LEU A 790 23.84 -35.27 -8.91
C LEU A 790 23.42 -35.13 -7.44
N GLY A 791 22.27 -34.50 -7.20
CA GLY A 791 21.61 -34.57 -5.90
C GLY A 791 20.19 -34.02 -5.89
N THR A 792 19.50 -34.16 -4.75
CA THR A 792 18.15 -33.61 -4.52
C THR A 792 17.97 -33.32 -3.03
N VAL A 793 17.29 -32.23 -2.69
CA VAL A 793 16.99 -31.86 -1.29
C VAL A 793 15.85 -32.67 -0.69
N LYS A 794 15.14 -33.47 -1.49
CA LYS A 794 14.01 -34.29 -1.02
C LYS A 794 14.45 -35.33 0.01
N THR A 795 15.74 -35.72 0.00
CA THR A 795 16.36 -36.56 1.02
C THR A 795 16.53 -35.87 2.37
N ASN A 796 16.51 -34.53 2.42
CA ASN A 796 16.58 -33.75 3.66
C ASN A 796 15.19 -33.38 4.18
N ILE A 797 14.33 -32.81 3.33
CA ILE A 797 13.09 -32.12 3.74
C ILE A 797 11.80 -32.76 3.23
N GLY A 798 11.88 -33.92 2.58
CA GLY A 798 10.76 -34.50 1.85
C GLY A 798 10.44 -33.76 0.54
N HIS A 799 9.40 -34.21 -0.16
CA HIS A 799 8.95 -33.62 -1.40
C HIS A 799 7.93 -32.52 -1.14
N LEU A 800 8.34 -31.25 -1.30
CA LEU A 800 7.48 -30.08 -1.07
C LEU A 800 6.47 -29.79 -2.20
N GLU A 801 6.12 -30.81 -2.99
CA GLU A 801 5.21 -30.74 -4.15
C GLU A 801 5.39 -29.46 -5.00
N ALA A 802 4.40 -28.55 -5.01
CA ALA A 802 4.43 -27.31 -5.79
C ALA A 802 5.60 -26.38 -5.43
N ALA A 803 6.13 -26.43 -4.20
CA ALA A 803 7.29 -25.67 -3.73
C ALA A 803 8.64 -26.40 -3.94
N ALA A 804 8.65 -27.66 -4.38
CA ALA A 804 9.86 -28.47 -4.42
C ALA A 804 10.93 -27.95 -5.40
N GLY A 805 10.51 -27.36 -6.53
CA GLY A 805 11.41 -26.76 -7.50
C GLY A 805 12.17 -25.56 -6.96
N VAL A 806 11.47 -24.61 -6.33
CA VAL A 806 12.10 -23.44 -5.70
C VAL A 806 12.96 -23.80 -4.48
N ALA A 807 12.60 -24.85 -3.71
CA ALA A 807 13.44 -25.35 -2.62
C ALA A 807 14.81 -25.87 -3.12
N GLY A 808 14.81 -26.58 -4.26
CA GLY A 808 16.03 -27.00 -4.95
C GLY A 808 16.85 -25.82 -5.50
N LEU A 809 16.19 -24.83 -6.12
CA LEU A 809 16.82 -23.61 -6.61
C LEU A 809 17.52 -22.83 -5.48
N ILE A 810 16.84 -22.62 -4.35
CA ILE A 810 17.41 -21.92 -3.18
C ILE A 810 18.61 -22.69 -2.62
N LYS A 811 18.52 -24.03 -2.49
CA LYS A 811 19.67 -24.87 -2.10
C LYS A 811 20.86 -24.68 -3.05
N VAL A 812 20.62 -24.70 -4.36
CA VAL A 812 21.68 -24.54 -5.38
C VAL A 812 22.37 -23.18 -5.26
N LEU A 813 21.61 -22.10 -5.10
CA LEU A 813 22.18 -20.75 -4.96
C LEU A 813 23.01 -20.60 -3.67
N LEU A 814 22.54 -21.17 -2.55
CA LEU A 814 23.31 -21.24 -1.31
C LEU A 814 24.59 -22.07 -1.47
N ALA A 815 24.49 -23.25 -2.08
CA ALA A 815 25.61 -24.15 -2.34
C ALA A 815 26.69 -23.51 -3.24
N MET A 816 26.29 -22.83 -4.32
CA MET A 816 27.20 -22.06 -5.17
C MET A 816 27.91 -20.95 -4.39
N ARG A 817 27.17 -20.19 -3.58
CA ARG A 817 27.70 -19.06 -2.79
C ARG A 817 28.72 -19.53 -1.75
N HIS A 818 28.48 -20.66 -1.11
CA HIS A 818 29.39 -21.24 -0.12
C HIS A 818 30.48 -22.14 -0.73
N GLY A 819 30.46 -22.39 -2.04
CA GLY A 819 31.44 -23.23 -2.72
C GLY A 819 31.38 -24.71 -2.31
N VAL A 820 30.24 -25.17 -1.81
CA VAL A 820 30.05 -26.52 -1.23
C VAL A 820 28.68 -27.05 -1.60
N ILE A 821 28.63 -28.25 -2.16
CA ILE A 821 27.40 -29.00 -2.45
C ILE A 821 27.05 -29.84 -1.20
N PRO A 822 25.88 -29.62 -0.58
CA PRO A 822 25.43 -30.39 0.58
C PRO A 822 25.32 -31.89 0.31
N LYS A 823 25.49 -32.68 1.37
CA LYS A 823 25.39 -34.13 1.35
C LYS A 823 23.98 -34.59 0.94
N HIS A 824 23.92 -35.46 -0.07
CA HIS A 824 22.75 -36.27 -0.41
C HIS A 824 22.53 -37.36 0.65
N LEU A 825 21.33 -37.47 1.22
CA LEU A 825 21.04 -38.42 2.30
C LEU A 825 20.47 -39.74 1.77
N HIS A 826 20.51 -40.78 2.61
CA HIS A 826 19.92 -42.11 2.38
C HIS A 826 20.45 -42.95 1.20
N PHE A 827 21.37 -42.43 0.38
CA PHE A 827 22.12 -43.19 -0.61
C PHE A 827 23.21 -44.05 0.04
N ARG A 828 23.09 -45.38 -0.04
CA ARG A 828 24.01 -46.39 0.52
C ARG A 828 24.39 -47.45 -0.51
N ASN A 829 23.41 -48.00 -1.21
CA ASN A 829 23.54 -49.04 -2.21
C ASN A 829 23.10 -48.44 -3.56
N PRO A 830 24.00 -48.23 -4.54
CA PRO A 830 23.61 -47.65 -5.83
C PRO A 830 22.53 -48.48 -6.52
N ASN A 831 21.49 -47.83 -7.06
CA ASN A 831 20.39 -48.51 -7.74
C ASN A 831 20.91 -49.29 -8.98
N PRO A 832 20.65 -50.60 -9.11
CA PRO A 832 21.19 -51.45 -10.18
C PRO A 832 20.53 -51.22 -11.55
N HIS A 833 19.49 -50.38 -11.65
CA HIS A 833 18.87 -49.98 -12.92
C HIS A 833 19.53 -48.73 -13.54
N ILE A 834 20.62 -48.25 -12.94
CA ILE A 834 21.43 -47.13 -13.42
C ILE A 834 22.85 -47.66 -13.66
N ASP A 835 23.36 -47.48 -14.88
CA ASP A 835 24.66 -47.96 -15.30
C ASP A 835 25.79 -47.03 -14.80
N TRP A 836 26.00 -47.01 -13.48
CA TRP A 836 26.91 -46.07 -12.79
C TRP A 836 28.36 -46.10 -13.29
N ASP A 837 28.83 -47.23 -13.83
CA ASP A 837 30.18 -47.38 -14.38
C ASP A 837 30.30 -46.85 -15.82
N GLU A 838 29.18 -46.69 -16.55
CA GLU A 838 29.17 -46.21 -17.95
C GLU A 838 28.74 -44.74 -18.08
N LEU A 839 27.89 -44.25 -17.17
CA LEU A 839 27.38 -42.88 -17.19
C LEU A 839 28.34 -41.92 -16.46
N PRO A 840 28.81 -40.81 -17.07
CA PRO A 840 29.73 -39.85 -16.45
C PRO A 840 29.01 -38.93 -15.43
N VAL A 841 28.43 -39.55 -14.39
CA VAL A 841 27.60 -38.93 -13.35
C VAL A 841 28.02 -39.42 -11.96
N ARG A 842 27.83 -38.61 -10.92
CA ARG A 842 28.18 -39.01 -9.54
C ARG A 842 27.27 -38.36 -8.50
N VAL A 843 26.66 -39.17 -7.64
CA VAL A 843 25.85 -38.70 -6.50
C VAL A 843 26.73 -38.05 -5.43
N THR A 844 26.34 -36.89 -4.91
CA THR A 844 27.08 -36.19 -3.83
C THR A 844 26.77 -36.79 -2.44
N ALA A 845 27.10 -38.08 -2.27
CA ALA A 845 26.83 -38.87 -1.05
C ALA A 845 27.58 -38.39 0.22
N GLN A 846 28.49 -37.42 0.07
CA GLN A 846 29.19 -36.70 1.13
C GLN A 846 29.17 -35.20 0.82
N GLU A 847 29.48 -34.35 1.80
CA GLU A 847 29.74 -32.93 1.53
C GLU A 847 30.85 -32.83 0.46
N THR A 848 30.55 -32.14 -0.64
CA THR A 848 31.40 -32.12 -1.83
C THR A 848 31.76 -30.67 -2.15
N ALA A 849 33.05 -30.33 -2.19
CA ALA A 849 33.48 -29.00 -2.62
C ALA A 849 33.01 -28.73 -4.06
N TRP A 850 32.54 -27.51 -4.34
CA TRP A 850 32.12 -27.16 -5.70
C TRP A 850 33.33 -27.21 -6.65
N PRO A 851 33.24 -27.89 -7.81
CA PRO A 851 34.37 -28.01 -8.73
C PRO A 851 35.01 -26.66 -9.09
N PRO A 852 36.31 -26.44 -8.81
CA PRO A 852 36.95 -25.17 -9.09
C PRO A 852 37.15 -24.98 -10.60
N ALA A 853 36.66 -23.86 -11.13
CA ALA A 853 36.84 -23.46 -12.53
C ALA A 853 37.47 -22.05 -12.57
N PRO A 854 38.77 -21.90 -12.90
CA PRO A 854 39.47 -20.60 -12.83
C PRO A 854 38.84 -19.48 -13.68
N HIS A 855 38.13 -19.84 -14.76
CA HIS A 855 37.58 -18.90 -15.75
C HIS A 855 36.06 -19.06 -15.96
N ARG A 856 35.37 -19.87 -15.16
CA ARG A 856 33.91 -20.07 -15.26
C ARG A 856 33.26 -19.94 -13.88
N GLN A 857 32.04 -19.41 -13.85
CA GLN A 857 31.24 -19.41 -12.63
C GLN A 857 30.73 -20.83 -12.31
N PRO A 858 30.42 -21.14 -11.04
CA PRO A 858 29.60 -22.31 -10.70
C PRO A 858 28.35 -22.37 -11.57
N THR A 859 28.02 -23.52 -12.16
CA THR A 859 26.79 -23.70 -12.96
C THR A 859 25.99 -24.92 -12.51
N ALA A 860 24.66 -24.82 -12.53
CA ALA A 860 23.80 -25.95 -12.20
C ALA A 860 22.45 -25.92 -12.90
N GLY A 861 21.86 -27.10 -13.04
CA GLY A 861 20.48 -27.29 -13.47
C GLY A 861 19.58 -27.64 -12.30
N ILE A 862 18.31 -27.26 -12.38
CA ILE A 862 17.27 -27.64 -11.42
C ILE A 862 16.09 -28.20 -12.22
N SER A 863 15.68 -29.43 -11.89
CA SER A 863 14.60 -30.16 -12.58
C SER A 863 13.37 -30.31 -11.70
N ALA A 864 12.18 -30.17 -12.28
CA ALA A 864 10.92 -30.51 -11.63
C ALA A 864 9.92 -31.10 -12.63
N PHE A 865 9.41 -32.29 -12.33
CA PHE A 865 8.50 -33.03 -13.20
C PHE A 865 7.16 -33.22 -12.49
N GLY A 866 6.09 -32.77 -13.15
CA GLY A 866 4.73 -32.88 -12.65
C GLY A 866 4.14 -34.25 -12.98
N ILE A 867 3.27 -34.75 -12.10
CA ILE A 867 2.60 -36.05 -12.25
C ILE A 867 1.65 -36.10 -13.47
N SER A 868 1.21 -34.93 -13.95
CA SER A 868 0.44 -34.78 -15.20
C SER A 868 1.31 -34.71 -16.47
N GLY A 869 2.62 -34.96 -16.35
CA GLY A 869 3.57 -34.96 -17.46
C GLY A 869 4.18 -33.60 -17.82
N THR A 870 3.79 -32.50 -17.15
CA THR A 870 4.43 -31.19 -17.34
C THR A 870 5.82 -31.18 -16.73
N ASN A 871 6.85 -30.91 -17.53
CA ASN A 871 8.23 -30.85 -17.07
C ASN A 871 8.74 -29.40 -17.09
N ALA A 872 9.63 -29.05 -16.17
CA ALA A 872 10.32 -27.77 -16.14
C ALA A 872 11.80 -27.95 -15.76
N HIS A 873 12.68 -27.21 -16.41
CA HIS A 873 14.12 -27.18 -16.10
C HIS A 873 14.65 -25.74 -16.15
N VAL A 874 15.48 -25.38 -15.17
CA VAL A 874 16.10 -24.06 -15.05
C VAL A 874 17.61 -24.22 -14.91
N LEU A 875 18.37 -23.54 -15.78
CA LEU A 875 19.83 -23.47 -15.73
C LEU A 875 20.26 -22.15 -15.09
N VAL A 876 21.08 -22.24 -14.05
CA VAL A 876 21.64 -21.09 -13.32
C VAL A 876 23.16 -21.10 -13.32
N ALA A 877 23.73 -19.91 -13.22
CA ALA A 877 25.15 -19.71 -12.94
C ALA A 877 25.35 -18.75 -11.77
N GLY A 878 26.42 -18.94 -11.00
CA GLY A 878 26.87 -17.98 -10.01
C GLY A 878 27.26 -16.64 -10.65
N TYR A 879 27.30 -15.58 -9.85
CA TYR A 879 27.59 -14.23 -10.31
C TYR A 879 28.85 -13.66 -9.65
N LYS A 880 29.75 -13.06 -10.44
CA LYS A 880 30.79 -12.13 -9.96
C LYS A 880 30.77 -10.92 -10.88
N ALA A 881 30.46 -9.74 -10.34
CA ALA A 881 30.56 -8.50 -11.10
C ALA A 881 31.99 -8.31 -11.62
N GLN A 882 32.12 -7.96 -12.92
CA GLN A 882 33.38 -7.57 -13.53
C GLN A 882 33.88 -6.28 -12.88
N ILE A 883 34.89 -6.38 -12.03
CA ILE A 883 35.65 -5.22 -11.56
C ILE A 883 36.74 -4.97 -12.59
N GLY A 884 36.81 -3.75 -13.13
CA GLY A 884 37.90 -3.33 -14.01
C GLY A 884 39.26 -3.45 -13.31
N GLU A 885 40.32 -3.66 -14.08
CA GLU A 885 41.65 -4.11 -13.61
C GLU A 885 42.26 -3.26 -12.47
N ALA A 886 41.96 -3.61 -11.22
CA ALA A 886 42.62 -3.11 -10.01
C ALA A 886 42.46 -4.10 -8.85
N GLY A 887 43.58 -4.62 -8.32
CA GLY A 887 43.62 -5.41 -7.09
C GLY A 887 43.61 -6.94 -7.28
N GLN A 888 44.79 -7.53 -7.43
CA GLN A 888 45.00 -8.96 -7.17
C GLN A 888 45.13 -9.21 -5.67
N ASP A 889 44.03 -9.15 -4.92
CA ASP A 889 44.00 -9.61 -3.52
C ASP A 889 42.73 -10.42 -3.24
N GLY A 890 42.91 -11.58 -2.60
CA GLY A 890 41.93 -12.65 -2.45
C GLY A 890 40.80 -12.39 -1.44
N VAL A 891 40.23 -11.18 -1.42
CA VAL A 891 39.14 -10.82 -0.51
C VAL A 891 37.85 -11.53 -0.94
N GLN A 892 37.33 -12.42 -0.09
CA GLN A 892 35.97 -12.94 -0.24
C GLN A 892 34.98 -11.76 -0.22
N ARG A 893 34.24 -11.55 -1.32
CA ARG A 893 33.29 -10.43 -1.39
C ARG A 893 32.20 -10.60 -0.34
N SER A 894 31.88 -9.49 0.33
CA SER A 894 30.89 -9.40 1.39
C SER A 894 29.50 -9.84 0.94
N PRO A 895 28.64 -10.33 1.86
CA PRO A 895 27.22 -10.56 1.62
C PRO A 895 26.39 -9.40 1.08
N ALA A 896 26.85 -8.15 1.23
CA ALA A 896 26.18 -6.97 0.71
C ALA A 896 26.49 -6.74 -0.78
N GLY A 897 25.66 -5.94 -1.46
CA GLY A 897 25.99 -5.40 -2.78
C GLY A 897 27.26 -4.54 -2.76
N SER A 898 27.71 -4.06 -3.92
CA SER A 898 28.85 -3.14 -3.99
C SER A 898 28.58 -1.90 -3.14
N ALA A 899 29.51 -1.54 -2.24
CA ALA A 899 29.38 -0.37 -1.38
C ALA A 899 29.17 0.89 -2.23
N GLN A 900 27.96 1.45 -2.17
CA GLN A 900 27.65 2.70 -2.86
C GLN A 900 28.16 3.87 -2.03
N HIS A 901 29.12 4.62 -2.57
CA HIS A 901 29.64 5.81 -1.92
C HIS A 901 28.60 6.95 -2.02
N VAL A 902 27.71 7.05 -1.05
CA VAL A 902 26.67 8.09 -1.02
C VAL A 902 27.34 9.46 -0.79
N PRO A 903 27.28 10.40 -1.75
CA PRO A 903 27.79 11.74 -1.51
C PRO A 903 26.90 12.44 -0.48
N ILE A 904 27.53 13.07 0.52
CA ILE A 904 26.82 13.95 1.46
C ILE A 904 26.31 15.13 0.63
N ARG A 905 25.01 15.17 0.33
CA ARG A 905 24.38 16.33 -0.29
C ARG A 905 24.43 17.50 0.69
N LEU A 906 25.38 18.39 0.49
CA LEU A 906 25.38 19.69 1.12
C LEU A 906 24.20 20.51 0.58
N PRO A 907 23.60 21.41 1.39
CA PRO A 907 22.72 22.45 0.86
C PRO A 907 23.39 23.21 -0.28
N THR A 908 22.64 23.54 -1.33
CA THR A 908 23.15 24.23 -2.54
C THR A 908 23.86 25.54 -2.22
N SER A 909 23.49 26.17 -1.10
CA SER A 909 24.10 27.40 -0.57
C SER A 909 25.49 27.21 0.04
N LEU A 910 26.02 25.97 0.10
CA LEU A 910 27.36 25.61 0.58
C LEU A 910 28.27 25.00 -0.50
N GLU A 911 27.79 24.80 -1.74
CA GLU A 911 28.53 24.12 -2.82
C GLU A 911 29.82 24.86 -3.24
N ASN A 912 29.90 26.17 -3.04
CA ASN A 912 31.08 26.99 -3.39
C ASN A 912 32.11 27.12 -2.25
N GLY A 913 31.80 26.64 -1.04
CA GLY A 913 32.72 26.64 0.08
C GLY A 913 33.34 25.26 0.22
N ALA A 914 34.60 25.10 -0.20
CA ALA A 914 35.31 23.84 0.00
C ALA A 914 35.35 23.51 1.51
N LEU A 915 34.73 22.39 1.90
CA LEU A 915 35.12 21.70 3.13
C LEU A 915 36.60 21.33 2.94
N GLU A 916 37.50 22.10 3.54
CA GLU A 916 38.94 21.80 3.48
C GLU A 916 39.16 20.35 3.95
N ASN A 917 40.08 19.65 3.29
CA ASN A 917 40.37 18.23 3.52
C ASN A 917 41.09 17.95 4.87
N GLY A 918 40.70 18.66 5.94
CA GLY A 918 41.03 18.32 7.32
C GLY A 918 40.36 16.99 7.69
N GLY A 919 41.17 15.93 7.71
CA GLY A 919 40.74 14.54 7.73
C GLY A 919 39.54 14.24 8.63
N ASN A 920 38.52 13.63 8.02
CA ASN A 920 37.28 13.21 8.66
C ASN A 920 37.62 12.28 9.85
N LYS A 921 37.53 12.78 11.09
CA LYS A 921 37.78 11.94 12.27
C LYS A 921 36.72 10.83 12.29
N PRO A 922 37.10 9.55 12.36
CA PRO A 922 36.12 8.47 12.37
C PRO A 922 35.19 8.62 13.58
N ARG A 923 33.87 8.51 13.35
CA ARG A 923 32.88 8.64 14.42
C ARG A 923 33.06 7.52 15.44
N GLY A 924 33.50 7.88 16.65
CA GLY A 924 33.71 6.95 17.77
C GLY A 924 32.42 6.44 18.42
N VAL A 925 31.25 6.89 17.96
CA VAL A 925 29.92 6.47 18.42
C VAL A 925 29.00 6.35 17.21
N ARG A 926 28.17 5.30 17.16
CA ARG A 926 27.19 4.99 16.11
C ARG A 926 25.81 4.75 16.73
N LEU A 927 24.77 4.83 15.91
CA LEU A 927 23.39 4.53 16.26
C LEU A 927 22.84 3.50 15.27
N LEU A 928 22.39 2.36 15.76
CA LEU A 928 21.60 1.39 14.99
C LEU A 928 20.10 1.60 15.29
N PRO A 929 19.31 2.15 14.35
CA PRO A 929 17.87 2.32 14.53
C PRO A 929 17.10 1.06 14.13
N LEU A 930 16.20 0.61 15.01
CA LEU A 930 15.36 -0.58 14.81
C LEU A 930 13.87 -0.21 14.86
N SER A 931 13.02 -0.88 14.08
CA SER A 931 11.57 -0.70 14.13
C SER A 931 10.76 -1.97 13.81
N GLY A 932 9.61 -2.15 14.48
CA GLY A 932 8.70 -3.29 14.33
C GLY A 932 7.23 -2.90 14.55
N LYS A 933 6.26 -3.63 13.97
CA LYS A 933 4.82 -3.36 14.17
C LYS A 933 4.28 -3.81 15.54
N SER A 934 5.04 -4.63 16.25
CA SER A 934 4.79 -5.04 17.64
C SER A 934 6.08 -4.96 18.46
N SER A 935 5.96 -4.99 19.79
CA SER A 935 7.14 -5.08 20.67
C SER A 935 7.91 -6.38 20.43
N ASN A 936 7.22 -7.51 20.19
CA ASN A 936 7.87 -8.80 19.94
C ASN A 936 8.65 -8.79 18.62
N ALA A 937 8.06 -8.33 17.52
CA ALA A 937 8.75 -8.23 16.22
C ALA A 937 10.05 -7.39 16.29
N LEU A 938 10.11 -6.42 17.21
CA LEU A 938 11.32 -5.63 17.46
C LEU A 938 12.38 -6.38 18.29
N LYS A 939 11.96 -7.23 19.25
CA LYS A 939 12.85 -8.15 19.96
C LYS A 939 13.44 -9.19 19.01
N ASP A 940 12.60 -9.77 18.15
CA ASP A 940 12.98 -10.78 17.16
C ASP A 940 13.96 -10.19 16.13
N LEU A 941 13.74 -8.93 15.72
CA LEU A 941 14.70 -8.18 14.90
C LEU A 941 16.05 -7.99 15.61
N ALA A 942 16.06 -7.62 16.90
CA ALA A 942 17.30 -7.50 17.67
C ALA A 942 18.02 -8.85 17.82
N GLY A 943 17.28 -9.94 18.03
CA GLY A 943 17.79 -11.32 18.02
C GLY A 943 18.42 -11.71 16.68
N ARG A 944 17.79 -11.34 15.54
CA ARG A 944 18.37 -11.54 14.21
C ARG A 944 19.69 -10.77 14.02
N TYR A 945 19.78 -9.53 14.50
CA TYR A 945 21.05 -8.78 14.47
C TYR A 945 22.15 -9.43 15.33
N LEU A 946 21.82 -10.02 16.49
CA LEU A 946 22.78 -10.77 17.30
C LEU A 946 23.32 -12.00 16.54
N GLY A 947 22.43 -12.83 16.00
CA GLY A 947 22.85 -14.01 15.22
C GLY A 947 23.66 -13.63 13.98
N TRP A 948 23.31 -12.53 13.31
CA TRP A 948 24.09 -12.01 12.19
C TRP A 948 25.49 -11.53 12.60
N LEU A 949 25.64 -10.86 13.75
CA LEU A 949 26.96 -10.48 14.27
C LEU A 949 27.83 -11.70 14.57
N ASP A 950 27.26 -12.76 15.14
CA ASP A 950 27.96 -14.02 15.40
C ASP A 950 28.42 -14.70 14.10
N GLU A 951 27.56 -14.76 13.07
CA GLU A 951 27.90 -15.29 11.74
C GLU A 951 29.04 -14.50 11.05
N HIS A 952 29.13 -13.19 11.31
CA HIS A 952 30.11 -12.30 10.68
C HIS A 952 31.33 -12.00 11.56
N ALA A 953 31.41 -12.56 12.78
CA ALA A 953 32.44 -12.25 13.77
C ALA A 953 33.88 -12.42 13.23
N ALA A 954 34.12 -13.42 12.38
CA ALA A 954 35.42 -13.64 11.74
C ALA A 954 35.79 -12.55 10.73
N ALA A 955 34.82 -12.03 9.96
CA ALA A 955 35.06 -10.92 9.03
C ALA A 955 35.30 -9.62 9.80
N ILE A 956 34.49 -9.34 10.82
CA ILE A 956 34.57 -8.13 11.65
C ILE A 956 35.89 -8.07 12.46
N SER A 957 36.46 -9.23 12.85
CA SER A 957 37.71 -9.29 13.63
C SER A 957 38.99 -9.21 12.81
N SER A 958 38.92 -9.31 11.48
CA SER A 958 40.09 -9.45 10.61
C SER A 958 40.93 -8.17 10.45
N ASP A 959 40.29 -7.00 10.50
CA ASP A 959 40.93 -5.68 10.55
C ASP A 959 40.00 -4.70 11.31
N VAL A 960 40.55 -3.99 12.30
CA VAL A 960 39.83 -3.01 13.13
C VAL A 960 39.25 -1.87 12.28
N SER A 961 39.96 -1.44 11.22
CA SER A 961 39.49 -0.39 10.33
C SER A 961 38.33 -0.87 9.45
N ALA A 962 38.49 -2.04 8.80
CA ALA A 962 37.43 -2.66 8.02
C ALA A 962 36.17 -2.97 8.86
N GLY A 963 36.33 -3.55 10.06
CA GLY A 963 35.24 -3.82 11.00
C GLY A 963 34.51 -2.54 11.44
N MET A 964 35.23 -1.44 11.65
CA MET A 964 34.62 -0.14 11.95
C MET A 964 33.85 0.48 10.78
N SER A 965 34.27 0.24 9.53
CA SER A 965 33.50 0.64 8.33
C SER A 965 32.22 -0.20 8.23
N PHE A 966 32.35 -1.51 8.31
CA PHE A 966 31.24 -2.47 8.22
C PHE A 966 30.10 -2.16 9.21
N LEU A 967 30.43 -1.82 10.46
CA LEU A 967 29.45 -1.40 11.47
C LEU A 967 28.78 -0.04 11.16
N ALA A 968 29.47 0.86 10.47
CA ALA A 968 28.89 2.10 9.97
C ALA A 968 27.95 1.86 8.78
N ASP A 969 28.36 1.01 7.83
CA ASP A 969 27.56 0.64 6.65
C ASP A 969 26.27 -0.09 7.06
N MET A 970 26.34 -0.99 8.03
CA MET A 970 25.18 -1.65 8.64
C MET A 970 24.23 -0.62 9.29
N SER A 971 24.77 0.31 10.08
CA SER A 971 23.99 1.35 10.74
C SER A 971 23.33 2.30 9.74
N TRP A 972 24.04 2.66 8.66
CA TRP A 972 23.51 3.45 7.55
C TRP A 972 22.38 2.71 6.82
N THR A 973 22.58 1.44 6.47
CA THR A 973 21.58 0.61 5.79
C THR A 973 20.31 0.49 6.62
N ALA A 974 20.42 0.24 7.93
CA ALA A 974 19.28 0.27 8.85
C ALA A 974 18.66 1.69 8.96
N ALA A 975 19.47 2.75 8.88
CA ALA A 975 19.00 4.13 8.93
C ALA A 975 18.16 4.54 7.70
N ILE A 976 18.51 4.08 6.50
CA ILE A 976 17.85 4.48 5.24
C ILE A 976 16.88 3.46 4.65
N GLY A 977 17.10 2.15 4.88
CA GLY A 977 16.37 1.06 4.21
C GLY A 977 15.29 0.38 5.06
N ARG A 978 15.13 0.75 6.35
CA ARG A 978 14.12 0.10 7.21
C ARG A 978 12.71 0.65 6.95
N SER A 979 11.71 -0.23 7.02
CA SER A 979 10.31 0.19 7.16
C SER A 979 10.06 0.85 8.53
N HIS A 980 9.45 2.05 8.52
CA HIS A 980 9.21 2.85 9.71
C HIS A 980 7.91 2.45 10.44
N PHE A 981 8.01 1.52 11.39
CA PHE A 981 6.86 1.04 12.18
C PHE A 981 6.65 1.76 13.53
N GLU A 982 5.59 1.38 14.25
CA GLU A 982 5.21 1.98 15.53
C GLU A 982 6.24 1.71 16.63
N TYR A 983 6.66 0.46 16.88
CA TYR A 983 7.61 0.16 17.95
C TYR A 983 9.03 0.39 17.46
N ARG A 984 9.86 1.05 18.27
CA ARG A 984 11.19 1.53 17.90
C ARG A 984 12.19 1.37 19.04
N ALA A 985 13.43 1.09 18.68
CA ALA A 985 14.58 1.14 19.57
C ALA A 985 15.77 1.78 18.84
N GLY A 986 16.70 2.36 19.59
CA GLY A 986 17.95 2.89 19.06
C GLY A 986 19.10 2.39 19.91
N VAL A 987 19.97 1.55 19.33
CA VAL A 987 21.16 1.04 20.03
C VAL A 987 22.33 1.98 19.74
N VAL A 988 22.83 2.65 20.77
CA VAL A 988 24.01 3.53 20.69
C VAL A 988 25.24 2.74 21.09
N PHE A 989 26.24 2.65 20.23
CA PHE A 989 27.40 1.77 20.41
C PHE A 989 28.69 2.37 19.87
N LYS A 990 29.83 1.81 20.27
CA LYS A 990 31.18 2.25 19.85
C LYS A 990 31.92 1.16 19.06
N ASP A 991 31.68 -0.08 19.43
CA ASP A 991 32.35 -1.30 19.02
C ASP A 991 31.36 -2.49 19.03
N VAL A 992 31.82 -3.68 18.66
CA VAL A 992 30.97 -4.89 18.66
C VAL A 992 30.44 -5.23 20.07
N PRO A 993 31.25 -5.26 21.16
CA PRO A 993 30.73 -5.58 22.49
C PRO A 993 29.58 -4.67 22.95
N THR A 994 29.71 -3.35 22.79
CA THR A 994 28.65 -2.40 23.17
C THR A 994 27.40 -2.51 22.28
N LEU A 995 27.56 -2.90 21.01
CA LEU A 995 26.44 -3.21 20.13
C LEU A 995 25.71 -4.49 20.56
N THR A 996 26.44 -5.56 20.83
CA THR A 996 25.90 -6.85 21.29
C THR A 996 25.15 -6.71 22.61
N GLU A 997 25.70 -5.95 23.58
CA GLU A 997 25.01 -5.67 24.86
C GLU A 997 23.70 -4.91 24.65
N GLY A 998 23.71 -3.84 23.85
CA GLY A 998 22.51 -3.05 23.57
C GLY A 998 21.44 -3.83 22.78
N LEU A 999 21.85 -4.68 21.84
CA LEU A 999 20.95 -5.58 21.12
C LEU A 999 20.35 -6.65 22.05
N ALA A 1000 21.14 -7.23 22.95
CA ALA A 1000 20.65 -8.17 23.95
C ALA A 1000 19.61 -7.52 24.89
N GLN A 1001 19.84 -6.27 25.29
CA GLN A 1001 18.87 -5.49 26.06
C GLN A 1001 17.55 -5.30 25.29
N VAL A 1002 17.59 -4.95 23.99
CA VAL A 1002 16.39 -4.81 23.16
C VAL A 1002 15.69 -6.14 22.93
N SER A 1003 16.43 -7.23 22.73
CA SER A 1003 15.89 -8.60 22.60
C SER A 1003 15.18 -9.04 23.88
N ALA A 1004 15.69 -8.68 25.06
CA ALA A 1004 15.01 -8.89 26.34
C ALA A 1004 13.80 -7.96 26.56
N GLY A 1005 13.59 -6.96 25.69
CA GLY A 1005 12.47 -6.02 25.74
C GLY A 1005 12.77 -4.66 26.36
N GLY A 1006 14.02 -4.40 26.78
CA GLY A 1006 14.46 -3.09 27.28
C GLY A 1006 14.63 -2.06 26.16
N GLY A 1007 14.48 -0.77 26.48
CA GLY A 1007 14.66 0.33 25.50
C GLY A 1007 13.63 0.39 24.36
N ILE A 1008 12.66 -0.53 24.32
CA ILE A 1008 11.58 -0.51 23.32
C ILE A 1008 10.60 0.61 23.66
N THR A 1009 10.42 1.54 22.73
CA THR A 1009 9.40 2.58 22.81
C THR A 1009 8.33 2.33 21.76
N LYS A 1010 7.06 2.62 22.09
CA LYS A 1010 6.02 2.72 21.07
C LYS A 1010 5.96 4.16 20.60
N SER A 1011 6.14 4.39 19.30
CA SER A 1011 5.81 5.65 18.63
C SER A 1011 4.38 6.02 19.00
N GLN A 1012 4.24 7.16 19.65
CA GLN A 1012 2.94 7.77 19.81
C GLN A 1012 2.45 8.18 18.41
N ARG A 1013 1.12 8.27 18.21
CA ARG A 1013 0.56 8.82 16.97
C ARG A 1013 1.03 10.27 16.88
N HIS A 1014 1.75 10.61 15.82
CA HIS A 1014 2.21 11.97 15.60
C HIS A 1014 1.17 12.80 14.85
N GLU A 1015 0.71 13.87 15.49
CA GLU A 1015 0.27 15.04 14.75
C GLU A 1015 1.49 15.72 14.11
N LYS A 1016 1.64 15.54 12.80
CA LYS A 1016 2.60 16.22 11.90
C LYS A 1016 4.08 15.79 12.05
N PRO A 1017 4.85 15.76 10.94
CA PRO A 1017 6.30 15.67 11.01
C PRO A 1017 6.88 17.00 11.51
N ALA A 1018 7.93 16.94 12.33
CA ALA A 1018 8.66 18.11 12.82
C ALA A 1018 10.16 17.94 12.58
N PHE A 1019 10.80 18.96 12.00
CA PHE A 1019 12.26 19.07 12.02
C PHE A 1019 12.72 19.52 13.42
N VAL A 1020 13.61 18.71 13.99
CA VAL A 1020 14.16 18.87 15.33
C VAL A 1020 15.64 19.25 15.22
N TYR A 1021 16.02 20.38 15.81
CA TYR A 1021 17.39 20.61 16.26
C TYR A 1021 17.46 20.13 17.71
N SER A 1022 18.36 19.19 18.02
CA SER A 1022 18.45 18.52 19.33
C SER A 1022 19.14 19.38 20.39
N GLY A 1023 18.51 20.51 20.73
CA GLY A 1023 18.82 21.32 21.88
C GLY A 1023 18.26 20.74 23.18
N GLU A 1024 18.77 19.60 23.62
CA GLU A 1024 18.80 19.28 25.06
C GLU A 1024 19.72 20.32 25.73
N ALA A 1025 19.12 21.40 26.21
CA ALA A 1025 19.81 22.58 26.72
C ALA A 1025 19.80 22.66 28.27
N VAL A 1026 19.81 21.50 28.94
CA VAL A 1026 19.88 21.42 30.41
C VAL A 1026 21.13 20.68 30.90
N ASP A 1027 21.61 19.65 30.18
CA ASP A 1027 22.62 18.73 30.74
C ASP A 1027 24.06 18.86 30.18
N TRP A 1028 24.29 19.55 29.05
CA TRP A 1028 25.64 19.64 28.44
C TRP A 1028 26.08 21.07 28.11
N SER A 1029 26.83 21.68 29.03
CA SER A 1029 27.65 22.86 28.74
C SER A 1029 28.66 22.56 27.63
N GLY A 1030 28.88 23.51 26.71
CA GLY A 1030 29.83 23.36 25.60
C GLY A 1030 29.37 22.54 24.39
N LYS A 1031 28.11 22.04 24.34
CA LYS A 1031 27.61 21.22 23.21
C LYS A 1031 27.75 21.89 21.84
N GLY A 1032 27.47 23.19 21.74
CA GLY A 1032 27.61 23.96 20.50
C GLY A 1032 29.07 24.03 20.01
N GLN A 1033 30.02 24.23 20.93
CA GLN A 1033 31.44 24.20 20.63
C GLN A 1033 31.91 22.80 20.25
N ALA A 1034 31.48 21.75 20.96
CA ALA A 1034 31.83 20.37 20.62
C ALA A 1034 31.36 19.97 19.23
N LEU A 1035 30.14 20.36 18.82
CA LEU A 1035 29.63 20.14 17.47
C LEU A 1035 30.39 20.97 16.41
N TYR A 1036 30.72 22.23 16.70
CA TYR A 1036 31.58 23.06 15.85
C TYR A 1036 32.98 22.45 15.66
N GLU A 1037 33.55 21.85 16.70
CA GLU A 1037 34.88 21.20 16.66
C GLU A 1037 34.87 19.82 15.97
N SER A 1038 33.74 19.10 15.96
CA SER A 1038 33.67 17.69 15.51
C SER A 1038 32.88 17.41 14.23
N GLU A 1039 31.87 18.22 13.89
CA GLU A 1039 30.97 17.96 12.75
C GLU A 1039 31.12 19.06 11.67
N PRO A 1040 31.78 18.79 10.52
CA PRO A 1040 32.17 19.81 9.54
C PRO A 1040 30.99 20.61 8.96
N VAL A 1041 29.82 19.98 8.79
CA VAL A 1041 28.61 20.65 8.29
C VAL A 1041 28.08 21.66 9.31
N VAL A 1042 28.16 21.34 10.61
CA VAL A 1042 27.71 22.26 11.67
C VAL A 1042 28.66 23.46 11.78
N ARG A 1043 29.98 23.23 11.65
CA ARG A 1043 30.97 24.30 11.57
C ARG A 1043 30.66 25.30 10.46
N ALA A 1044 30.56 24.81 9.22
CA ALA A 1044 30.33 25.66 8.04
C ALA A 1044 29.04 26.50 8.12
N VAL A 1045 27.98 25.95 8.72
CA VAL A 1045 26.73 26.68 8.96
C VAL A 1045 26.92 27.77 10.04
N LEU A 1046 27.57 27.44 11.16
CA LEU A 1046 27.78 28.40 12.26
C LEU A 1046 28.70 29.56 11.86
N GLU A 1047 29.75 29.33 11.08
CA GLU A 1047 30.66 30.37 10.57
C GLU A 1047 29.94 31.37 9.68
N ARG A 1048 29.01 30.89 8.84
CA ARG A 1048 28.18 31.75 7.99
C ARG A 1048 27.17 32.56 8.80
N CYS A 1049 26.52 31.95 9.78
CA CYS A 1049 25.61 32.66 10.67
C CYS A 1049 26.35 33.74 11.49
N ASP A 1050 27.58 33.44 11.93
CA ASP A 1050 28.45 34.40 12.60
C ASP A 1050 28.84 35.58 11.70
N ALA A 1051 29.21 35.33 10.45
CA ALA A 1051 29.51 36.39 9.48
C ALA A 1051 28.31 37.35 9.29
N ALA A 1052 27.11 36.81 9.07
CA ALA A 1052 25.90 37.61 8.86
C ALA A 1052 25.48 38.40 10.12
N ILE A 1053 25.62 37.81 11.32
CA ILE A 1053 25.30 38.49 12.58
C ILE A 1053 26.35 39.56 12.91
N ARG A 1054 27.63 39.34 12.60
CA ARG A 1054 28.68 40.36 12.70
C ARG A 1054 28.41 41.53 11.76
N GLU A 1055 27.94 41.26 10.54
CA GLU A 1055 27.60 42.30 9.55
C GLU A 1055 26.39 43.15 9.98
N GLU A 1056 25.28 42.54 10.43
CA GLU A 1056 24.09 43.30 10.85
C GLU A 1056 24.16 43.92 12.25
N ARG A 1057 24.88 43.30 13.19
CA ARG A 1057 24.79 43.63 14.62
C ARG A 1057 26.13 43.91 15.30
N GLY A 1058 27.27 43.72 14.62
CA GLY A 1058 28.61 43.94 15.19
C GLY A 1058 29.01 42.95 16.28
N ILE A 1059 28.22 41.90 16.53
CA ILE A 1059 28.45 40.89 17.58
C ILE A 1059 28.74 39.53 16.95
N SER A 1060 29.53 38.68 17.63
CA SER A 1060 29.86 37.34 17.16
C SER A 1060 28.97 36.27 17.79
N LEU A 1061 28.37 35.45 16.94
CA LEU A 1061 27.71 34.21 17.32
C LEU A 1061 28.71 33.18 17.87
N LEU A 1062 29.93 33.09 17.30
CA LEU A 1062 30.95 32.16 17.76
C LEU A 1062 31.54 32.55 19.12
N ASP A 1063 31.76 33.85 19.38
CA ASP A 1063 32.21 34.31 20.70
C ASP A 1063 31.09 34.14 21.76
N ALA A 1064 29.82 34.29 21.38
CA ALA A 1064 28.68 33.97 22.25
C ALA A 1064 28.58 32.45 22.56
N ILE A 1065 28.70 31.59 21.55
CA ILE A 1065 28.67 30.12 21.71
C ILE A 1065 29.87 29.59 22.51
N SER A 1066 31.03 30.24 22.42
CA SER A 1066 32.24 29.87 23.17
C SER A 1066 32.42 30.62 24.50
N GLY A 1067 31.44 31.41 24.93
CA GLY A 1067 31.46 32.10 26.22
C GLY A 1067 32.49 33.23 26.35
N LYS A 1068 32.93 33.82 25.23
CA LYS A 1068 33.95 34.87 25.16
C LYS A 1068 33.40 36.29 25.04
N ALA A 1069 32.08 36.47 25.01
CA ALA A 1069 31.43 37.77 24.91
C ALA A 1069 31.69 38.63 26.17
N GLN A 1070 32.75 39.44 26.13
CA GLN A 1070 33.05 40.45 27.14
C GLN A 1070 32.32 41.76 26.81
N ASN A 1071 31.13 41.95 27.40
CA ASN A 1071 30.55 43.25 27.71
C ASN A 1071 29.35 43.04 28.65
N GLU A 1072 29.49 43.45 29.92
CA GLU A 1072 28.45 43.28 30.96
C GLU A 1072 27.41 44.42 30.98
N ASP A 1073 27.55 45.43 30.09
CA ASP A 1073 26.82 46.71 30.12
C ASP A 1073 25.77 46.90 29.00
N ASP A 1074 25.31 45.85 28.30
CA ASP A 1074 24.21 45.98 27.33
C ASP A 1074 22.82 45.84 28.00
N PRO A 1075 21.96 46.88 28.01
CA PRO A 1075 20.66 46.85 28.70
C PRO A 1075 19.63 45.86 28.12
N LEU A 1076 19.90 45.22 26.99
CA LEU A 1076 18.99 44.27 26.33
C LEU A 1076 18.96 42.85 26.96
N LEU A 1077 19.63 42.64 28.11
CA LEU A 1077 19.72 41.36 28.82
C LEU A 1077 18.97 41.28 30.17
N LEU A 1078 18.08 42.24 30.48
CA LEU A 1078 17.24 42.29 31.71
C LEU A 1078 15.74 42.05 31.46
#